data_AF-A0A418AF66-F1
#
_entry.id   AF-A0A418AF66-F1
#
_cell.length_a   1.000
_cell.length_b   1.000
_cell.length_c   1.000
_cell.angle_alpha   90.00
_cell.angle_beta   90.00
_cell.angle_gamma   90.00
#
_symmetry.space_group_name_H-M   'P 1'
#
loop_
_entity.id
_entity.type
_entity.pdbx_description
1 polymer ?
#
loop_
_entity_poly.entity_id
_entity_poly.type
_entity_poly.pdbx_seq_one_letter_code
_entity_poly.pdbx_strand_id
1 'polypeptide(L)'
;MAKLNLTFIQFATKNGSDVLLVQPMVPTTPNDPWSVFGWVAVHDWVQGRREVYTFEGDFGSYSTLSPFQAYIRLPANPLELPQNACYYVWYIIVYITTALVAVAAFMLMLGTWIKFDVPGTNLFVFNRVVGSVWIGRPSLLIRGMTAMVILSTANVNFVSPGGFAQLRLEPRPWLDVLLLAGETNWVSYAITDVLLPFTGRYATMYSPLSSIASWLIIAIWEFTNPCAPVAMIQQNCTLPSATRAACTGGSVSIGSPDRLLALCIVHGSCLVASLLLSVLYSFTSSRLQSSRKVHHLLIPAATEAYLISGHASTTVRLDKVSCVMSGMFPLLQTLFDLKLWGVIPMENTASNPHEFEFAHADFKPKCAVDRQDEPKTHANPVKWLRLSALAALGYLVATVVASYTFLGLTQSTMSNDFWWEGFNTSGTQPFVCNWFNSRLQTQRESSAAIQFDQPQDGQTFVRYNGTSGVVESSYLYGNGIQDEASTFPSVIQGLRNMDGCQLPWIFTPYCYVDFERRWEMANTANKQRRCLANNKANAAVYLEAIFRNADWINLNKCWGSALQTAVFSYLETSVSGKDWLAGVQGNMKSVAAEAEYWTAQGLTTFQTQWQSFKTIGIVEAFSIRNAFGISYPLTLKNSNGTFQPGNQVTLKMYWGFANDLKAVATNTSLLGGLSLIRQSPVFAFQNTTTGLESAIAQA
;
A
#
# COMPACT_ATOMS: atom_id res chain seq x y z
N MET A 1 -7.79 -39.54 -12.77
CA MET A 1 -8.69 -39.82 -11.64
C MET A 1 -8.43 -41.20 -11.05
N ALA A 2 -8.57 -42.30 -11.80
CA ALA A 2 -8.29 -43.66 -11.29
C ALA A 2 -6.88 -43.82 -10.65
N LYS A 3 -5.85 -43.11 -11.17
CA LYS A 3 -4.50 -43.11 -10.59
C LYS A 3 -4.37 -42.41 -9.22
N LEU A 4 -5.27 -41.49 -8.87
CA LEU A 4 -5.18 -40.70 -7.62
C LEU A 4 -5.91 -41.35 -6.44
N ASN A 5 -6.75 -42.37 -6.72
CA ASN A 5 -7.52 -43.11 -5.72
C ASN A 5 -8.15 -42.23 -4.61
N LEU A 6 -8.83 -41.16 -5.03
CA LEU A 6 -9.46 -40.20 -4.12
C LEU A 6 -10.66 -40.85 -3.44
N THR A 7 -10.70 -40.81 -2.12
CA THR A 7 -11.75 -41.46 -1.32
C THR A 7 -12.31 -40.54 -0.24
N PHE A 8 -13.60 -40.72 0.06
CA PHE A 8 -14.25 -40.19 1.24
C PHE A 8 -14.11 -41.21 2.37
N ILE A 9 -13.72 -40.74 3.55
CA ILE A 9 -13.44 -41.60 4.71
C ILE A 9 -14.44 -41.26 5.80
N GLN A 10 -15.01 -42.28 6.44
CA GLN A 10 -15.87 -42.13 7.60
C GLN A 10 -15.44 -43.12 8.70
N PHE A 11 -15.29 -42.62 9.92
CA PHE A 11 -15.06 -43.46 11.09
C PHE A 11 -16.38 -44.12 11.52
N ALA A 12 -16.35 -45.43 11.73
CA ALA A 12 -17.50 -46.18 12.21
C ALA A 12 -17.03 -47.24 13.21
N THR A 13 -17.93 -47.69 14.08
CA THR A 13 -17.69 -48.84 14.96
C THR A 13 -18.65 -49.94 14.56
N LYS A 14 -18.13 -51.09 14.13
CA LYS A 14 -18.92 -52.24 13.69
C LYS A 14 -18.61 -53.43 14.61
N ASN A 15 -19.63 -53.95 15.30
CA ASN A 15 -19.47 -55.05 16.26
C ASN A 15 -18.40 -54.77 17.36
N GLY A 16 -18.28 -53.52 17.79
CA GLY A 16 -17.33 -53.13 18.85
C GLY A 16 -15.89 -52.92 18.39
N SER A 17 -15.59 -53.08 17.10
CA SER A 17 -14.31 -52.69 16.52
C SER A 17 -14.43 -51.42 15.68
N ASP A 18 -13.47 -50.52 15.84
CA ASP A 18 -13.38 -49.30 15.04
C ASP A 18 -12.89 -49.64 13.63
N VAL A 19 -13.62 -49.18 12.62
CA VAL A 19 -13.37 -49.42 11.20
C VAL A 19 -13.46 -48.12 10.41
N LEU A 20 -12.62 -48.02 9.39
CA LEU A 20 -12.67 -46.93 8.41
C LEU A 20 -13.52 -47.37 7.22
N LEU A 21 -14.65 -46.69 7.02
CA LEU A 21 -15.46 -46.82 5.83
C LEU A 21 -14.88 -45.92 4.74
N VAL A 22 -14.74 -46.46 3.53
CA VAL A 22 -14.09 -45.77 2.43
C VAL A 22 -14.99 -45.84 1.20
N GLN A 23 -15.30 -44.68 0.64
CA GLN A 23 -16.10 -44.54 -0.59
C GLN A 23 -15.24 -43.83 -1.66
N PRO A 24 -15.02 -44.43 -2.85
CA PRO A 24 -14.35 -43.73 -3.94
C PRO A 24 -15.09 -42.44 -4.31
N MET A 25 -14.36 -41.34 -4.48
CA MET A 25 -14.96 -40.06 -4.87
C MET A 25 -15.65 -40.17 -6.21
N VAL A 26 -15.00 -40.77 -7.21
CA VAL A 26 -15.65 -41.10 -8.49
C VAL A 26 -15.61 -42.60 -8.68
N PRO A 27 -16.70 -43.30 -8.31
CA PRO A 27 -16.85 -44.73 -8.55
C PRO A 27 -16.73 -45.06 -10.04
N THR A 28 -16.18 -46.23 -10.34
CA THR A 28 -16.16 -46.76 -11.72
C THR A 28 -17.51 -47.33 -12.15
N THR A 29 -18.45 -47.45 -11.22
CA THR A 29 -19.83 -47.89 -11.43
C THR A 29 -20.66 -46.73 -12.00
N PRO A 30 -21.20 -46.85 -13.22
CA PRO A 30 -21.84 -45.72 -13.92
C PRO A 30 -23.14 -45.19 -13.29
N ASN A 31 -23.75 -45.90 -12.33
CA ASN A 31 -25.04 -45.57 -11.73
C ASN A 31 -24.99 -45.31 -10.21
N ASP A 32 -23.82 -45.05 -9.62
CA ASP A 32 -23.73 -44.71 -8.20
C ASP A 32 -24.22 -43.27 -7.96
N PRO A 33 -25.29 -43.03 -7.15
CA PRO A 33 -25.78 -41.68 -6.83
C PRO A 33 -24.71 -40.80 -6.17
N TRP A 34 -23.72 -41.40 -5.50
CA TRP A 34 -22.59 -40.68 -4.90
C TRP A 34 -21.75 -39.94 -5.93
N SER A 35 -21.70 -40.43 -7.18
CA SER A 35 -20.84 -39.88 -8.24
C SER A 35 -21.05 -38.38 -8.46
N VAL A 36 -22.27 -37.87 -8.26
CA VAL A 36 -22.57 -36.43 -8.38
C VAL A 36 -21.81 -35.63 -7.32
N PHE A 37 -21.89 -36.03 -6.05
CA PHE A 37 -21.18 -35.37 -4.95
C PHE A 37 -19.67 -35.50 -5.09
N GLY A 38 -19.23 -36.67 -5.54
CA GLY A 38 -17.86 -36.94 -5.93
C GLY A 38 -17.28 -35.98 -6.97
N TRP A 39 -18.00 -35.83 -8.09
CA TRP A 39 -17.61 -34.90 -9.16
C TRP A 39 -17.63 -33.45 -8.72
N VAL A 40 -18.59 -33.05 -7.87
CA VAL A 40 -18.61 -31.70 -7.28
C VAL A 40 -17.37 -31.48 -6.40
N ALA A 41 -17.02 -32.43 -5.53
CA ALA A 41 -15.83 -32.32 -4.68
C ALA A 41 -14.53 -32.28 -5.49
N VAL A 42 -14.45 -33.05 -6.58
CA VAL A 42 -13.30 -33.02 -7.48
C VAL A 42 -13.25 -31.72 -8.28
N HIS A 43 -14.38 -31.19 -8.72
CA HIS A 43 -14.44 -29.88 -9.34
C HIS A 43 -13.95 -28.79 -8.39
N ASP A 44 -14.36 -28.81 -7.11
CA ASP A 44 -13.85 -27.90 -6.09
C ASP A 44 -12.33 -28.03 -5.87
N TRP A 45 -11.79 -29.26 -5.93
CA TRP A 45 -10.35 -29.50 -5.86
C TRP A 45 -9.61 -28.93 -7.08
N VAL A 46 -10.16 -29.10 -8.30
CA VAL A 46 -9.61 -28.47 -9.52
C VAL A 46 -9.68 -26.94 -9.42
N GLN A 47 -10.68 -26.41 -8.74
CA GLN A 47 -10.80 -24.99 -8.39
C GLN A 47 -9.95 -24.59 -7.17
N GLY A 48 -9.13 -25.47 -6.58
CA GLY A 48 -8.29 -25.12 -5.42
C GLY A 48 -9.07 -24.71 -4.17
N ARG A 49 -10.35 -25.07 -4.07
CA ARG A 49 -11.21 -24.87 -2.88
C ARG A 49 -11.20 -26.07 -1.96
N ARG A 50 -10.51 -27.13 -2.35
CA ARG A 50 -10.19 -28.32 -1.54
C ARG A 50 -8.76 -28.70 -1.86
N GLU A 51 -8.08 -29.31 -0.91
CA GLU A 51 -6.78 -29.95 -1.11
C GLU A 51 -6.94 -31.47 -1.02
N VAL A 52 -6.02 -32.21 -1.62
CA VAL A 52 -5.95 -33.67 -1.50
C VAL A 52 -4.78 -34.00 -0.60
N TYR A 53 -5.05 -34.75 0.46
CA TYR A 53 -4.02 -35.26 1.35
C TYR A 53 -4.01 -36.78 1.31
N THR A 54 -2.81 -37.35 1.29
CA THR A 54 -2.60 -38.78 1.47
C THR A 54 -2.17 -39.01 2.91
N PHE A 55 -3.00 -39.72 3.67
CA PHE A 55 -2.69 -40.11 5.03
C PHE A 55 -2.16 -41.55 5.01
N GLU A 56 -0.91 -41.71 5.42
CA GLU A 56 -0.29 -43.02 5.62
C GLU A 56 -0.36 -43.39 7.10
N GLY A 57 -0.92 -44.56 7.39
CA GLY A 57 -0.95 -45.12 8.73
C GLY A 57 -0.78 -46.63 8.72
N ASP A 58 -0.80 -47.23 9.91
CA ASP A 58 -0.52 -48.66 10.12
C ASP A 58 -1.49 -49.59 9.35
N PHE A 59 -2.69 -49.10 9.05
CA PHE A 59 -3.75 -49.85 8.37
C PHE A 59 -3.87 -49.53 6.86
N GLY A 60 -3.01 -48.68 6.32
CA GLY A 60 -2.96 -48.36 4.89
C GLY A 60 -2.77 -46.87 4.59
N SER A 61 -2.78 -46.56 3.29
CA SER A 61 -2.68 -45.20 2.77
C SER A 61 -4.01 -44.78 2.14
N TYR A 62 -4.55 -43.66 2.58
CA TYR A 62 -5.82 -43.13 2.08
C TYR A 62 -5.65 -41.70 1.56
N SER A 63 -5.98 -41.49 0.28
CA SER A 63 -5.98 -40.17 -0.33
C SER A 63 -7.37 -39.56 -0.26
N THR A 64 -7.56 -38.55 0.58
CA THR A 64 -8.87 -37.92 0.82
C THR A 64 -8.84 -36.42 0.55
N LEU A 65 -10.01 -35.85 0.24
CA LEU A 65 -10.15 -34.41 0.02
C LEU A 65 -10.42 -33.70 1.35
N SER A 66 -9.80 -32.54 1.52
CA SER A 66 -10.11 -31.63 2.61
C SER A 66 -11.58 -31.19 2.56
N PRO A 67 -12.13 -30.69 3.67
CA PRO A 67 -13.34 -29.87 3.65
C PRO A 67 -13.21 -28.71 2.66
N PHE A 68 -14.34 -28.21 2.18
CA PHE A 68 -14.38 -27.00 1.36
C PHE A 68 -13.75 -25.83 2.13
N GLN A 69 -12.77 -25.18 1.51
CA GLN A 69 -12.10 -24.00 1.99
C GLN A 69 -12.47 -22.84 1.06
N ALA A 70 -13.24 -21.89 1.58
CA ALA A 70 -13.48 -20.65 0.87
C ALA A 70 -12.17 -19.87 0.77
N TYR A 71 -11.94 -19.20 -0.37
CA TYR A 71 -10.78 -18.32 -0.52
C TYR A 71 -10.80 -17.25 0.57
N ILE A 72 -9.71 -17.18 1.33
CA ILE A 72 -9.47 -16.08 2.25
C ILE A 72 -9.00 -14.90 1.40
N ARG A 73 -9.80 -13.83 1.38
CA ARG A 73 -9.33 -12.57 0.78
C ARG A 73 -8.23 -12.02 1.67
N LEU A 74 -7.01 -11.99 1.14
CA LEU A 74 -5.87 -11.28 1.71
C LEU A 74 -5.59 -10.04 0.85
N PRO A 75 -6.49 -9.02 0.84
CA PRO A 75 -6.19 -7.80 0.10
C PRO A 75 -4.92 -7.19 0.70
N ALA A 76 -3.96 -6.82 -0.16
CA ALA A 76 -2.81 -6.05 0.26
C ALA A 76 -3.33 -4.77 0.95
N ASN A 77 -3.09 -4.65 2.24
CA ASN A 77 -3.53 -3.48 2.99
C ASN A 77 -2.67 -2.30 2.52
N PRO A 78 -3.25 -1.27 1.87
CA PRO A 78 -2.46 -0.12 1.40
C PRO A 78 -1.80 0.64 2.55
N LEU A 79 -2.26 0.42 3.79
CA LEU A 79 -1.68 0.99 5.01
C LEU A 79 -0.46 0.19 5.53
N GLU A 80 -0.25 -1.05 5.07
CA GLU A 80 0.91 -1.90 5.39
C GLU A 80 2.04 -1.78 4.34
N LEU A 81 1.77 -1.12 3.21
CA LEU A 81 2.74 -0.81 2.16
C LEU A 81 2.99 0.71 2.13
N PRO A 82 3.87 1.24 3.00
CA PRO A 82 4.19 2.67 2.99
C PRO A 82 4.79 3.09 1.64
N GLN A 83 4.01 3.82 0.84
CA GLN A 83 4.44 4.31 -0.49
C GLN A 83 5.27 5.61 -0.40
N ASN A 84 5.46 6.20 0.79
CA ASN A 84 5.95 7.58 0.88
C ASN A 84 7.44 7.76 0.57
N ALA A 85 8.28 6.77 0.90
CA ALA A 85 9.68 6.76 0.47
C ALA A 85 9.81 6.84 -1.07
N CYS A 86 8.96 6.10 -1.79
CA CYS A 86 8.92 6.14 -3.26
C CYS A 86 8.47 7.51 -3.78
N TYR A 87 7.56 8.20 -3.08
CA TYR A 87 7.15 9.56 -3.47
C TYR A 87 8.28 10.58 -3.34
N TYR A 88 9.11 10.54 -2.29
CA TYR A 88 10.26 11.45 -2.18
C TYR A 88 11.26 11.26 -3.33
N VAL A 89 11.60 10.01 -3.64
CA VAL A 89 12.48 9.68 -4.77
C VAL A 89 11.86 10.14 -6.09
N TRP A 90 10.55 9.92 -6.26
CA TRP A 90 9.82 10.39 -7.43
C TRP A 90 9.84 11.92 -7.57
N TYR A 91 9.58 12.68 -6.51
CA TYR A 91 9.65 14.15 -6.52
C TYR A 91 11.05 14.65 -6.91
N ILE A 92 12.11 14.01 -6.38
CA ILE A 92 13.49 14.34 -6.75
C ILE A 92 13.72 14.07 -8.25
N ILE A 93 13.28 12.92 -8.76
CA ILE A 93 13.44 12.58 -10.20
C ILE A 93 12.66 13.55 -11.10
N VAL A 94 11.44 13.95 -10.70
CA VAL A 94 10.65 14.97 -11.40
C VAL A 94 11.36 16.32 -11.38
N TYR A 95 11.89 16.75 -10.24
CA TYR A 95 12.70 17.97 -10.13
C TYR A 95 13.90 17.94 -11.08
N ILE A 96 14.67 16.84 -11.09
CA ILE A 96 15.84 16.71 -11.97
C ILE A 96 15.41 16.82 -13.44
N THR A 97 14.34 16.12 -13.81
CA THR A 97 13.86 16.10 -15.20
C THR A 97 13.34 17.46 -15.63
N THR A 98 12.56 18.14 -14.80
CA THR A 98 12.04 19.49 -15.08
C THR A 98 13.16 20.51 -15.20
N ALA A 99 14.16 20.47 -14.32
CA ALA A 99 15.34 21.33 -14.41
C ALA A 99 16.16 21.08 -15.69
N LEU A 100 16.42 19.82 -16.05
CA LEU A 100 17.12 19.48 -17.31
C LEU A 100 16.34 19.96 -18.54
N VAL A 101 15.02 19.75 -18.56
CA VAL A 101 14.15 20.21 -19.65
C VAL A 101 14.11 21.74 -19.73
N ALA A 102 14.06 22.44 -18.60
CA ALA A 102 14.07 23.90 -18.56
C ALA A 102 15.38 24.48 -19.13
N VAL A 103 16.53 23.91 -18.74
CA VAL A 103 17.83 24.31 -19.30
C VAL A 103 17.90 23.99 -20.80
N ALA A 104 17.45 22.81 -21.22
CA ALA A 104 17.41 22.43 -22.63
C ALA A 104 16.52 23.36 -23.46
N ALA A 105 15.33 23.71 -22.97
CA ALA A 105 14.44 24.67 -23.63
C ALA A 105 15.07 26.06 -23.75
N PHE A 106 15.76 26.52 -22.69
CA PHE A 106 16.46 27.79 -22.71
C PHE A 106 17.64 27.79 -23.70
N MET A 107 18.41 26.70 -23.77
CA MET A 107 19.45 26.52 -24.79
C MET A 107 18.88 26.50 -26.21
N LEU A 108 17.73 25.86 -26.45
CA LEU A 108 17.08 25.87 -27.75
C LEU A 108 16.61 27.27 -28.13
N MET A 109 16.03 28.03 -27.19
CA MET A 109 15.63 29.42 -27.41
C MET A 109 16.84 30.28 -27.80
N LEU A 110 17.93 30.22 -27.04
CA LEU A 110 19.15 30.94 -27.38
C LEU A 110 19.76 30.46 -28.69
N GLY A 111 19.77 29.15 -28.94
CA GLY A 111 20.20 28.52 -30.17
C GLY A 111 19.46 29.08 -31.39
N THR A 112 18.13 29.17 -31.32
CA THR A 112 17.34 29.78 -32.40
C THR A 112 17.66 31.26 -32.61
N TRP A 113 17.89 32.00 -31.51
CA TRP A 113 18.24 33.43 -31.58
C TRP A 113 19.61 33.67 -32.24
N ILE A 114 20.57 32.78 -32.00
CA ILE A 114 21.91 32.82 -32.61
C ILE A 114 22.02 31.97 -33.90
N LYS A 115 20.88 31.53 -34.47
CA LYS A 115 20.81 30.71 -35.69
C LYS A 115 21.60 29.39 -35.65
N PHE A 116 21.72 28.78 -34.46
CA PHE A 116 22.47 27.55 -34.21
C PHE A 116 23.95 27.61 -34.62
N ASP A 117 24.57 28.80 -34.54
CA ASP A 117 26.02 28.99 -34.71
C ASP A 117 26.80 28.45 -33.49
N VAL A 118 26.71 27.14 -33.27
CA VAL A 118 27.31 26.42 -32.12
C VAL A 118 27.86 25.07 -32.59
N PRO A 119 29.02 24.61 -32.09
CA PRO A 119 29.52 23.27 -32.40
C PRO A 119 28.55 22.18 -31.90
N GLY A 120 27.91 21.46 -32.83
CA GLY A 120 26.92 20.41 -32.49
C GLY A 120 27.48 19.29 -31.60
N THR A 121 28.80 19.06 -31.62
CA THR A 121 29.49 18.12 -30.72
C THR A 121 29.33 18.48 -29.25
N ASN A 122 29.20 19.77 -28.93
CA ASN A 122 29.03 20.26 -27.56
C ASN A 122 27.67 19.85 -26.98
N LEU A 123 26.66 19.66 -27.83
CA LEU A 123 25.33 19.24 -27.39
C LEU A 123 25.31 17.79 -26.87
N PHE A 124 26.20 16.92 -27.37
CA PHE A 124 26.27 15.53 -26.92
C PHE A 124 26.82 15.36 -25.49
N VAL A 125 27.47 16.38 -24.93
CA VAL A 125 27.95 16.38 -23.53
C VAL A 125 26.97 17.05 -22.56
N PHE A 126 25.77 17.40 -23.01
CA PHE A 126 24.71 18.03 -22.21
C PHE A 126 24.48 17.37 -20.85
N ASN A 127 24.20 16.06 -20.82
CA ASN A 127 23.92 15.37 -19.57
C ASN A 127 25.08 15.43 -18.57
N ARG A 128 26.34 15.47 -19.05
CA ARG A 128 27.53 15.52 -18.19
C ARG A 128 27.76 16.90 -17.60
N VAL A 129 27.64 17.93 -18.43
CA VAL A 129 27.91 19.32 -18.03
C VAL A 129 26.73 19.87 -17.23
N VAL A 130 25.52 19.79 -17.77
CA VAL A 130 24.32 20.37 -17.15
C VAL A 130 23.92 19.59 -15.90
N GLY A 131 24.04 18.25 -15.92
CA GLY A 131 23.79 17.44 -14.73
C GLY A 131 24.70 17.84 -13.56
N SER A 132 26.00 18.01 -13.80
CA SER A 132 26.95 18.42 -12.75
C SER A 132 26.66 19.83 -12.24
N VAL A 133 26.44 20.79 -13.15
CA VAL A 133 26.37 22.21 -12.83
C VAL A 133 25.01 22.63 -12.25
N TRP A 134 23.90 22.12 -12.77
CA TRP A 134 22.55 22.60 -12.43
C TRP A 134 21.83 21.73 -11.40
N ILE A 135 22.14 20.44 -11.37
CA ILE A 135 21.43 19.47 -10.54
C ILE A 135 22.24 19.09 -9.30
N GLY A 136 23.54 18.84 -9.49
CA GLY A 136 24.45 18.43 -8.43
C GLY A 136 24.55 16.91 -8.25
N ARG A 137 25.74 16.47 -7.81
CA ARG A 137 26.15 15.06 -7.75
C ARG A 137 25.21 14.14 -6.96
N PRO A 138 24.71 14.50 -5.75
CA PRO A 138 23.86 13.60 -4.96
C PRO A 138 22.55 13.25 -5.68
N SER A 139 21.91 14.23 -6.30
CA SER A 139 20.68 14.06 -7.07
C SER A 139 20.88 13.19 -8.31
N LEU A 140 22.03 13.34 -9.00
CA LEU A 140 22.39 12.45 -10.11
C LEU A 140 22.60 11.00 -9.65
N LEU A 141 23.27 10.81 -8.51
CA LEU A 141 23.45 9.49 -7.91
C LEU A 141 22.09 8.86 -7.56
N ILE A 142 21.18 9.60 -6.93
CA ILE A 142 19.84 9.12 -6.60
C ILE A 142 19.10 8.67 -7.86
N ARG A 143 19.11 9.48 -8.92
CA ARG A 143 18.45 9.15 -10.20
C ARG A 143 19.01 7.87 -10.82
N GLY A 144 20.33 7.77 -10.92
CA GLY A 144 20.99 6.60 -11.50
C GLY A 144 20.85 5.32 -10.65
N MET A 145 20.95 5.43 -9.33
CA MET A 145 20.73 4.32 -8.40
C MET A 145 19.28 3.83 -8.44
N THR A 146 18.31 4.74 -8.58
CA THR A 146 16.89 4.37 -8.73
C THR A 146 16.68 3.51 -9.97
N ALA A 147 17.29 3.86 -11.10
CA ALA A 147 17.25 3.03 -12.31
C ALA A 147 17.89 1.64 -12.08
N MET A 148 19.00 1.56 -11.34
CA MET A 148 19.61 0.26 -11.00
C MET A 148 18.74 -0.58 -10.08
N VAL A 149 18.04 0.02 -9.11
CA VAL A 149 17.07 -0.66 -8.25
C VAL A 149 15.90 -1.19 -9.09
N ILE A 150 15.38 -0.40 -10.04
CA ILE A 150 14.33 -0.84 -10.97
C ILE A 150 14.81 -2.02 -11.84
N LEU A 151 16.05 -1.99 -12.35
CA LEU A 151 16.63 -3.12 -13.11
C LEU A 151 17.00 -4.32 -12.24
N SER A 152 17.08 -4.13 -10.91
CA SER A 152 17.32 -5.19 -9.93
C SER A 152 16.03 -5.77 -9.33
N THR A 153 14.86 -5.33 -9.83
CA THR A 153 13.55 -5.79 -9.41
C THR A 153 12.77 -6.35 -10.59
N ALA A 154 12.15 -7.51 -10.39
CA ALA A 154 11.34 -8.17 -11.41
C ALA A 154 10.08 -7.34 -11.70
N ASN A 155 9.75 -7.18 -12.99
CA ASN A 155 8.50 -6.56 -13.41
C ASN A 155 7.38 -7.61 -13.37
N VAL A 156 6.52 -7.50 -12.36
CA VAL A 156 5.43 -8.46 -12.10
C VAL A 156 4.10 -7.75 -12.02
N ASN A 157 3.10 -8.37 -12.65
CA ASN A 157 1.71 -7.93 -12.64
C ASN A 157 0.87 -8.92 -11.83
N PHE A 158 0.00 -8.43 -10.97
CA PHE A 158 -0.88 -9.26 -10.17
C PHE A 158 -2.20 -9.46 -10.92
N VAL A 159 -2.40 -10.68 -11.44
CA VAL A 159 -3.58 -11.02 -12.26
C VAL A 159 -4.39 -12.13 -11.61
N SER A 160 -5.69 -12.17 -11.88
CA SER A 160 -6.60 -13.21 -11.36
C SER A 160 -7.40 -13.92 -12.47
N PRO A 161 -6.75 -14.63 -13.41
CA PRO A 161 -7.48 -15.39 -14.41
C PRO A 161 -8.19 -16.57 -13.75
N GLY A 162 -9.50 -16.70 -13.98
CA GLY A 162 -10.30 -17.79 -13.40
C GLY A 162 -10.46 -17.73 -11.88
N GLY A 163 -10.19 -16.58 -11.23
CA GLY A 163 -10.31 -16.40 -9.78
C GLY A 163 -9.06 -16.76 -8.97
N PHE A 164 -7.97 -17.20 -9.61
CA PHE A 164 -6.70 -17.49 -8.94
C PHE A 164 -5.76 -16.31 -9.02
N ALA A 165 -5.46 -15.71 -7.87
CA ALA A 165 -4.43 -14.68 -7.74
C ALA A 165 -3.05 -15.26 -8.09
N GLN A 166 -2.38 -14.69 -9.08
CA GLN A 166 -1.01 -15.06 -9.44
C GLN A 166 -0.18 -13.84 -9.82
N LEU A 167 1.12 -13.90 -9.50
CA LEU A 167 2.11 -12.95 -10.00
C LEU A 167 2.56 -13.42 -11.38
N ARG A 168 2.26 -12.63 -12.41
CA ARG A 168 2.68 -12.89 -13.78
C ARG A 168 3.85 -11.98 -14.12
N LEU A 169 4.96 -12.57 -14.58
CA LEU A 169 6.04 -11.76 -15.13
C LEU A 169 5.58 -11.05 -16.39
N GLU A 170 5.86 -9.75 -16.46
CA GLU A 170 5.56 -8.91 -17.61
C GLU A 170 6.89 -8.30 -18.09
N PRO A 171 7.51 -8.86 -19.15
CA PRO A 171 8.77 -8.34 -19.67
C PRO A 171 8.65 -6.85 -19.99
N ARG A 172 9.66 -6.07 -19.60
CA ARG A 172 9.69 -4.63 -19.89
C ARG A 172 9.74 -4.42 -21.40
N PRO A 173 9.01 -3.42 -21.95
CA PRO A 173 9.17 -3.01 -23.33
C PRO A 173 10.63 -2.69 -23.66
N TRP A 174 11.05 -2.96 -24.90
CA TRP A 174 12.44 -2.76 -25.31
C TRP A 174 12.92 -1.30 -25.15
N LEU A 175 12.03 -0.32 -25.34
CA LEU A 175 12.33 1.10 -25.11
C LEU A 175 12.63 1.39 -23.63
N ASP A 176 11.84 0.81 -22.72
CA ASP A 176 12.01 1.01 -21.29
C ASP A 176 13.33 0.40 -20.81
N VAL A 177 13.74 -0.74 -21.38
CA VAL A 177 15.04 -1.35 -21.10
C VAL A 177 16.19 -0.43 -21.53
N LEU A 178 16.16 0.09 -22.76
CA LEU A 178 17.19 1.01 -23.26
C LEU A 178 17.23 2.32 -22.46
N LEU A 179 16.06 2.84 -22.09
CA LEU A 179 15.93 4.05 -21.28
C LEU A 179 16.48 3.83 -19.88
N LEU A 180 16.05 2.78 -19.16
CA LEU A 180 16.52 2.47 -17.80
C LEU A 180 18.02 2.18 -17.78
N ALA A 181 18.53 1.42 -18.74
CA ALA A 181 19.98 1.22 -18.90
C ALA A 181 20.70 2.57 -19.07
N GLY A 182 20.12 3.49 -19.86
CA GLY A 182 20.64 4.84 -20.06
C GLY A 182 20.63 5.68 -18.78
N GLU A 183 19.55 5.59 -18.00
CA GLU A 183 19.41 6.27 -16.72
C GLU A 183 20.45 5.78 -15.69
N THR A 184 20.92 4.53 -15.76
CA THR A 184 22.02 4.09 -14.87
C THR A 184 23.32 4.87 -15.08
N ASN A 185 23.54 5.48 -16.26
CA ASN A 185 24.75 6.27 -16.56
C ASN A 185 24.87 7.55 -15.73
N TRP A 186 23.81 8.03 -15.08
CA TRP A 186 23.91 9.15 -14.14
C TRP A 186 24.87 8.86 -12.98
N VAL A 187 25.01 7.58 -12.57
CA VAL A 187 26.02 7.16 -11.59
C VAL A 187 27.43 7.36 -12.16
N SER A 188 27.66 6.88 -13.39
CA SER A 188 28.92 7.12 -14.09
C SER A 188 29.23 8.61 -14.23
N TYR A 189 28.24 9.45 -14.57
CA TYR A 189 28.44 10.90 -14.70
C TYR A 189 28.87 11.55 -13.39
N ALA A 190 28.21 11.22 -12.28
CA ALA A 190 28.56 11.72 -10.96
C ALA A 190 29.99 11.30 -10.55
N ILE A 191 30.37 10.04 -10.80
CA ILE A 191 31.73 9.55 -10.50
C ILE A 191 32.75 10.25 -11.40
N THR A 192 32.48 10.37 -12.70
CA THR A 192 33.42 11.06 -13.61
C THR A 192 33.66 12.50 -13.19
N ASP A 193 32.62 13.22 -12.76
CA ASP A 193 32.72 14.61 -12.30
C ASP A 193 33.59 14.76 -11.04
N VAL A 194 33.53 13.80 -10.11
CA VAL A 194 34.41 13.75 -8.93
C VAL A 194 35.87 13.52 -9.33
N LEU A 195 36.11 12.71 -10.37
CA LEU A 195 37.47 12.37 -10.83
C LEU A 195 38.12 13.45 -11.72
N LEU A 196 37.33 14.38 -12.29
CA LEU A 196 37.82 15.41 -13.23
C LEU A 196 39.08 16.16 -12.77
N PRO A 197 39.25 16.58 -11.49
CA PRO A 197 40.47 17.26 -11.06
C PRO A 197 41.74 16.43 -11.24
N PHE A 198 41.63 15.10 -11.23
CA PHE A 198 42.75 14.17 -11.34
C PHE A 198 42.90 13.61 -12.76
N THR A 199 41.77 13.34 -13.43
CA THR A 199 41.72 12.65 -14.72
C THR A 199 41.29 13.55 -15.90
N GLY A 200 41.16 14.86 -15.67
CA GLY A 200 40.62 15.83 -16.64
C GLY A 200 41.32 15.83 -18.01
N ARG A 201 42.60 15.46 -18.06
CA ARG A 201 43.36 15.28 -19.31
C ARG A 201 42.82 14.16 -20.20
N TYR A 202 42.25 13.13 -19.60
CA TYR A 202 41.74 11.94 -20.29
C TYR A 202 40.20 11.92 -20.38
N ALA A 203 39.52 12.87 -19.74
CA ALA A 203 38.08 12.90 -19.56
C ALA A 203 37.29 12.78 -20.87
N THR A 204 37.71 13.46 -21.93
CA THR A 204 37.05 13.40 -23.25
C THR A 204 37.13 12.04 -23.91
N MET A 205 38.11 11.20 -23.55
CA MET A 205 38.29 9.86 -24.11
C MET A 205 37.58 8.80 -23.27
N TYR A 206 37.90 8.72 -21.96
CA TYR A 206 37.39 7.62 -21.14
C TYR A 206 35.90 7.77 -20.81
N SER A 207 35.40 8.99 -20.64
CA SER A 207 34.05 9.23 -20.14
C SER A 207 32.96 8.76 -21.12
N PRO A 208 32.97 9.12 -22.42
CA PRO A 208 32.00 8.59 -23.38
C PRO A 208 32.16 7.08 -23.58
N LEU A 209 33.39 6.56 -23.63
CA LEU A 209 33.65 5.13 -23.77
C LEU A 209 33.07 4.33 -22.61
N SER A 210 33.26 4.79 -21.37
CA SER A 210 32.76 4.10 -20.18
C SER A 210 31.24 4.06 -20.16
N SER A 211 30.57 5.15 -20.53
CA SER A 211 29.10 5.23 -20.53
C SER A 211 28.44 4.47 -21.67
N ILE A 212 29.07 4.40 -22.85
CA ILE A 212 28.58 3.57 -23.96
C ILE A 212 28.78 2.09 -23.60
N ALA A 213 29.93 1.72 -23.05
CA ALA A 213 30.22 0.35 -22.65
C ALA A 213 29.28 -0.13 -21.54
N SER A 214 29.11 0.65 -20.46
CA SER A 214 28.20 0.32 -19.37
C SER A 214 26.75 0.22 -19.86
N TRP A 215 26.31 1.14 -20.71
CA TRP A 215 24.97 1.12 -21.29
C TRP A 215 24.72 -0.13 -22.12
N LEU A 216 25.65 -0.49 -23.03
CA LEU A 216 25.53 -1.68 -23.87
C LEU A 216 25.52 -2.95 -23.03
N ILE A 217 26.43 -3.09 -22.06
CA ILE A 217 26.52 -4.27 -21.19
C ILE A 217 25.22 -4.44 -20.40
N ILE A 218 24.72 -3.36 -19.78
CA ILE A 218 23.49 -3.41 -18.97
C ILE A 218 22.26 -3.69 -19.85
N ALA A 219 22.15 -3.06 -21.02
CA ALA A 219 21.05 -3.31 -21.95
C ALA A 219 21.05 -4.77 -22.44
N ILE A 220 22.20 -5.29 -22.89
CA ILE A 220 22.34 -6.69 -23.32
C ILE A 220 22.03 -7.65 -22.16
N TRP A 221 22.49 -7.33 -20.95
CA TRP A 221 22.23 -8.15 -19.79
C TRP A 221 20.74 -8.19 -19.44
N GLU A 222 20.03 -7.06 -19.49
CA GLU A 222 18.59 -7.04 -19.26
C GLU A 222 17.80 -7.78 -20.36
N PHE A 223 18.22 -7.69 -21.63
CA PHE A 223 17.59 -8.44 -22.72
C PHE A 223 17.81 -9.96 -22.64
N THR A 224 18.99 -10.40 -22.17
CA THR A 224 19.35 -11.83 -22.14
C THR A 224 18.94 -12.52 -20.85
N ASN A 225 18.97 -11.80 -19.72
CA ASN A 225 18.67 -12.34 -18.41
C ASN A 225 18.02 -11.26 -17.53
N PRO A 226 16.72 -10.95 -17.73
CA PRO A 226 15.99 -9.99 -16.90
C PRO A 226 15.82 -10.49 -15.46
N CYS A 227 15.63 -9.57 -14.52
CA CYS A 227 15.39 -9.95 -13.12
C CYS A 227 14.06 -10.73 -12.98
N ALA A 228 14.12 -11.93 -12.40
CA ALA A 228 12.96 -12.79 -12.17
C ALA A 228 12.68 -12.95 -10.67
N PRO A 229 11.41 -13.05 -10.25
CA PRO A 229 11.05 -13.28 -8.86
C PRO A 229 11.37 -14.72 -8.47
N VAL A 230 11.86 -14.92 -7.24
CA VAL A 230 12.14 -16.23 -6.67
C VAL A 230 11.17 -16.48 -5.53
N ALA A 231 10.38 -17.54 -5.63
CA ALA A 231 9.49 -17.99 -4.57
C ALA A 231 10.02 -19.31 -3.99
N MET A 232 10.30 -19.33 -2.69
CA MET A 232 10.65 -20.54 -1.96
C MET A 232 9.48 -20.91 -1.07
N ILE A 233 8.84 -22.04 -1.33
CA ILE A 233 7.75 -22.58 -0.50
C ILE A 233 8.39 -23.45 0.57
N GLN A 234 8.23 -23.06 1.83
CA GLN A 234 8.69 -23.83 2.97
C GLN A 234 7.63 -23.75 4.05
N GLN A 235 6.93 -24.85 4.30
CA GLN A 235 5.94 -24.94 5.37
C GLN A 235 6.62 -25.40 6.65
N ASN A 236 6.77 -24.50 7.62
CA ASN A 236 7.22 -24.84 8.96
C ASN A 236 6.22 -24.26 9.97
N CYS A 237 5.46 -25.16 10.61
CA CYS A 237 4.48 -24.83 11.62
C CYS A 237 4.98 -25.24 13.00
N THR A 238 4.97 -24.30 13.94
CA THR A 238 5.24 -24.56 15.35
C THR A 238 3.97 -24.31 16.14
N LEU A 239 3.76 -25.07 17.21
CA LEU A 239 2.65 -24.89 18.16
C LEU A 239 3.20 -24.27 19.44
N PRO A 240 3.38 -22.94 19.51
CA PRO A 240 3.88 -22.29 20.71
C PRO A 240 2.95 -22.45 21.94
N SER A 241 1.68 -22.80 21.73
CA SER A 241 0.75 -23.18 22.82
C SER A 241 -0.39 -24.06 22.28
N ALA A 242 -1.16 -24.70 23.17
CA ALA A 242 -2.28 -25.57 22.80
C ALA A 242 -3.38 -24.88 21.95
N THR A 243 -3.40 -23.55 21.90
CA THR A 243 -4.40 -22.76 21.17
C THR A 243 -3.81 -21.87 20.07
N ARG A 244 -2.49 -21.91 19.85
CA ARG A 244 -1.82 -21.05 18.85
C ARG A 244 -0.87 -21.87 17.99
N ALA A 245 -1.03 -21.76 16.67
CA ALA A 245 -0.09 -22.29 15.67
C ALA A 245 0.56 -21.12 14.92
N ALA A 246 1.89 -21.14 14.82
CA ALA A 246 2.67 -20.20 14.03
C ALA A 246 3.25 -20.95 12.83
N CYS A 247 2.72 -20.68 11.64
CA CYS A 247 3.16 -21.30 10.40
C CYS A 247 3.88 -20.27 9.51
N THR A 248 5.08 -20.63 9.07
CA THR A 248 5.75 -19.96 7.95
C THR A 248 5.49 -20.80 6.71
N GLY A 249 5.02 -20.19 5.62
CA GLY A 249 4.64 -20.90 4.39
C GLY A 249 5.66 -20.80 3.25
N GLY A 250 6.61 -19.86 3.36
CA GLY A 250 7.63 -19.59 2.34
C GLY A 250 8.04 -18.12 2.30
N SER A 251 8.94 -17.79 1.37
CA SER A 251 9.37 -16.41 1.08
C SER A 251 9.28 -16.14 -0.42
N VAL A 252 8.89 -14.91 -0.78
CA VAL A 252 8.85 -14.44 -2.17
C VAL A 252 9.76 -13.22 -2.28
N SER A 253 10.82 -13.35 -3.07
CA SER A 253 11.79 -12.29 -3.33
C SER A 253 11.58 -11.76 -4.76
N ILE A 254 11.21 -10.48 -4.88
CA ILE A 254 10.98 -9.82 -6.18
C ILE A 254 12.25 -9.13 -6.70
N GLY A 255 13.16 -8.74 -5.80
CA GLY A 255 14.42 -8.09 -6.13
C GLY A 255 15.65 -8.88 -5.70
N SER A 256 16.80 -8.56 -6.31
CA SER A 256 18.09 -9.18 -6.01
C SER A 256 19.12 -8.13 -5.59
N PRO A 257 19.65 -8.17 -4.34
CA PRO A 257 20.74 -7.30 -3.93
C PRO A 257 22.05 -7.61 -4.68
N ASP A 258 22.26 -8.88 -5.06
CA ASP A 258 23.43 -9.30 -5.82
C ASP A 258 23.45 -8.67 -7.22
N ARG A 259 22.28 -8.59 -7.88
CA ARG A 259 22.15 -7.91 -9.17
C ARG A 259 22.45 -6.41 -9.05
N LEU A 260 21.96 -5.76 -8.00
CA LEU A 260 22.25 -4.35 -7.74
C LEU A 260 23.75 -4.10 -7.55
N LEU A 261 24.42 -4.92 -6.73
CA LEU A 261 25.86 -4.85 -6.53
C LEU A 261 26.61 -5.07 -7.84
N ALA A 262 26.21 -6.06 -8.63
CA ALA A 262 26.84 -6.36 -9.90
C ALA A 262 26.66 -5.24 -10.94
N LEU A 263 25.52 -4.55 -10.99
CA LEU A 263 25.34 -3.34 -11.80
C LEU A 263 26.32 -2.23 -11.39
N CYS A 264 26.54 -2.03 -10.08
CA CYS A 264 27.55 -1.09 -9.58
C CYS A 264 28.97 -1.49 -10.02
N ILE A 265 29.29 -2.78 -9.98
CA ILE A 265 30.58 -3.32 -10.45
C ILE A 265 30.75 -3.10 -11.96
N VAL A 266 29.70 -3.27 -12.78
CA VAL A 266 29.76 -2.99 -14.22
C VAL A 266 30.12 -1.54 -14.49
N HIS A 267 29.48 -0.57 -13.83
CA HIS A 267 29.86 0.85 -13.97
C HIS A 267 31.30 1.12 -13.53
N GLY A 268 31.71 0.59 -12.37
CA GLY A 268 33.07 0.76 -11.85
C GLY A 268 34.14 0.17 -12.78
N SER A 269 33.93 -1.07 -13.26
CA SER A 269 34.85 -1.77 -14.16
C SER A 269 34.95 -1.12 -15.54
N CYS A 270 33.82 -0.70 -16.13
CA CYS A 270 33.81 0.02 -17.41
C CYS A 270 34.56 1.35 -17.31
N LEU A 271 34.39 2.06 -16.19
CA LEU A 271 35.11 3.31 -15.91
C LEU A 271 36.62 3.09 -15.80
N VAL A 272 37.06 2.13 -14.97
CA VAL A 272 38.48 1.81 -14.76
C VAL A 272 39.13 1.33 -16.06
N ALA A 273 38.48 0.42 -16.79
CA ALA A 273 39.00 -0.09 -18.06
C ALA A 273 39.15 1.03 -19.11
N SER A 274 38.14 1.90 -19.23
CA SER A 274 38.18 3.03 -20.18
C SER A 274 39.26 4.06 -19.81
N LEU A 275 39.47 4.29 -18.51
CA LEU A 275 40.53 5.17 -18.02
C LEU A 275 41.91 4.59 -18.32
N LEU A 276 42.13 3.31 -18.03
CA LEU A 276 43.39 2.62 -18.33
C LEU A 276 43.71 2.62 -19.83
N LEU A 277 42.72 2.35 -20.68
CA LEU A 277 42.87 2.43 -22.14
C LEU A 277 43.25 3.84 -22.60
N SER A 278 42.64 4.87 -22.02
CA SER A 278 42.94 6.27 -22.35
C SER A 278 44.34 6.69 -21.90
N VAL A 279 44.78 6.22 -20.72
CA VAL A 279 46.13 6.42 -20.21
C VAL A 279 47.16 5.70 -21.08
N LEU A 280 46.92 4.43 -21.44
CA LEU A 280 47.79 3.65 -22.32
C LEU A 280 47.91 4.28 -23.72
N TYR A 281 46.79 4.74 -24.29
CA TYR A 281 46.79 5.47 -25.57
C TYR A 281 47.56 6.79 -25.50
N SER A 282 47.58 7.45 -24.33
CA SER A 282 48.34 8.69 -24.16
C SER A 282 49.86 8.49 -24.11
N PHE A 283 50.33 7.29 -23.77
CA PHE A 283 51.75 6.94 -23.85
C PHE A 283 52.22 6.74 -25.29
N THR A 284 51.33 6.31 -26.20
CA THR A 284 51.67 6.08 -27.61
C THR A 284 51.42 7.29 -28.50
N SER A 285 50.61 8.27 -28.06
CA SER A 285 50.27 9.46 -28.82
C SER A 285 50.98 10.73 -28.32
N SER A 286 51.90 11.27 -29.13
CA SER A 286 52.61 12.52 -28.86
C SER A 286 51.67 13.75 -28.81
N ARG A 287 50.49 13.69 -29.45
CA ARG A 287 49.48 14.77 -29.41
C ARG A 287 48.90 15.01 -28.02
N LEU A 288 48.85 13.98 -27.17
CA LEU A 288 48.31 14.08 -25.81
C LEU A 288 49.37 14.49 -24.78
N GLN A 289 50.67 14.43 -25.13
CA GLN A 289 51.79 14.71 -24.22
C GLN A 289 52.00 16.20 -23.89
N SER A 290 51.53 17.11 -24.74
CA SER A 290 51.92 18.53 -24.72
C SER A 290 50.95 19.52 -24.06
N SER A 291 49.98 19.09 -23.24
CA SER A 291 48.99 20.03 -22.66
C SER A 291 49.13 20.17 -21.14
N ARG A 292 49.77 21.26 -20.71
CA ARG A 292 49.62 21.79 -19.35
C ARG A 292 48.35 22.66 -19.36
N LYS A 293 47.19 22.08 -19.05
CA LYS A 293 45.95 22.85 -18.88
C LYS A 293 46.08 23.73 -17.62
N VAL A 294 45.96 25.04 -17.79
CA VAL A 294 45.83 25.98 -16.68
C VAL A 294 44.35 26.00 -16.31
N HIS A 295 44.01 25.51 -15.13
CA HIS A 295 42.63 25.49 -14.67
C HIS A 295 42.08 26.91 -14.54
N HIS A 296 40.89 27.14 -15.09
CA HIS A 296 40.27 28.45 -15.04
C HIS A 296 39.47 28.61 -13.74
N LEU A 297 39.59 29.76 -13.05
CA LEU A 297 39.01 29.95 -11.71
C LEU A 297 37.47 30.08 -11.73
N LEU A 298 36.89 30.58 -12.84
CA LEU A 298 35.45 30.82 -12.97
C LEU A 298 34.70 29.71 -13.73
N ILE A 299 35.39 28.86 -14.49
CA ILE A 299 34.74 27.89 -15.37
C ILE A 299 34.65 26.54 -14.63
N PRO A 300 33.49 25.85 -14.62
CA PRO A 300 33.37 24.54 -14.00
C PRO A 300 34.31 23.50 -14.61
N ALA A 301 34.82 22.59 -13.79
CA ALA A 301 35.70 21.50 -14.24
C ALA A 301 35.08 20.66 -15.36
N ALA A 302 33.77 20.37 -15.31
CA ALA A 302 33.06 19.66 -16.38
C ALA A 302 33.06 20.44 -17.72
N THR A 303 32.97 21.76 -17.65
CA THR A 303 33.03 22.61 -18.85
C THR A 303 34.43 22.63 -19.43
N GLU A 304 35.46 22.79 -18.59
CA GLU A 304 36.87 22.75 -19.00
C GLU A 304 37.29 21.39 -19.58
N ALA A 305 36.72 20.31 -19.04
CA ALA A 305 36.98 18.97 -19.51
C ALA A 305 36.34 18.69 -20.86
N TYR A 306 35.06 19.06 -21.06
CA TYR A 306 34.26 18.56 -22.20
C TYR A 306 33.95 19.59 -23.29
N LEU A 307 33.88 20.88 -22.97
CA LEU A 307 33.48 21.93 -23.94
C LEU A 307 34.67 22.70 -24.52
N ILE A 308 35.82 22.68 -23.85
CA ILE A 308 37.01 23.42 -24.28
C ILE A 308 37.99 22.46 -24.97
N SER A 309 38.10 22.60 -26.29
CA SER A 309 38.99 21.80 -27.15
C SER A 309 40.06 22.69 -27.82
N GLY A 310 41.27 22.74 -27.29
CA GLY A 310 42.36 23.52 -27.92
C GLY A 310 43.48 23.95 -26.97
N HIS A 311 44.68 24.19 -27.52
CA HIS A 311 45.92 24.47 -26.79
C HIS A 311 46.03 25.93 -26.32
N ALA A 312 46.69 26.11 -25.16
CA ALA A 312 47.57 27.22 -24.76
C ALA A 312 47.39 28.57 -25.48
N SER A 313 46.19 29.13 -25.45
CA SER A 313 45.99 30.58 -25.60
C SER A 313 45.75 31.15 -24.21
N THR A 314 46.11 32.41 -24.01
CA THR A 314 45.89 33.15 -22.76
C THR A 314 44.42 33.36 -22.44
N THR A 315 43.52 33.00 -23.38
CA THR A 315 42.08 33.18 -23.29
C THR A 315 41.31 31.91 -23.67
N VAL A 316 40.20 31.67 -22.98
CA VAL A 316 39.27 30.55 -23.19
C VAL A 316 37.99 31.08 -23.80
N ARG A 317 37.48 30.46 -24.86
CA ARG A 317 36.26 30.91 -25.55
C ARG A 317 35.10 29.96 -25.30
N LEU A 318 33.94 30.51 -24.96
CA LEU A 318 32.67 29.78 -24.90
C LEU A 318 31.59 30.53 -25.66
N ASP A 319 30.81 29.80 -26.46
CA ASP A 319 29.59 30.34 -27.05
C ASP A 319 28.49 30.53 -26.00
N LYS A 320 27.50 31.39 -26.32
CA LYS A 320 26.36 31.70 -25.44
C LYS A 320 25.60 30.47 -24.93
N VAL A 321 25.49 29.41 -25.74
CA VAL A 321 24.78 28.16 -25.34
C VAL A 321 25.65 27.34 -24.39
N SER A 322 26.95 27.21 -24.67
CA SER A 322 27.92 26.59 -23.78
C SER A 322 28.03 27.32 -22.44
N CYS A 323 27.94 28.66 -22.40
CA CYS A 323 27.88 29.42 -21.14
C CYS A 323 26.66 29.01 -20.29
N VAL A 324 25.50 28.84 -20.92
CA VAL A 324 24.28 28.37 -20.24
C VAL A 324 24.43 26.94 -19.74
N MET A 325 25.02 26.04 -20.55
CA MET A 325 25.35 24.69 -20.09
C MET A 325 26.23 24.73 -18.83
N SER A 326 27.18 25.66 -18.80
CA SER A 326 28.07 25.94 -17.69
C SER A 326 27.45 26.75 -16.57
N GLY A 327 26.14 27.02 -16.57
CA GLY A 327 25.41 27.73 -15.50
C GLY A 327 25.74 29.22 -15.42
N MET A 328 26.13 29.83 -16.54
CA MET A 328 26.39 31.26 -16.69
C MET A 328 25.38 31.85 -17.68
N PHE A 329 24.62 32.85 -17.25
CA PHE A 329 23.60 33.50 -18.06
C PHE A 329 24.15 34.74 -18.77
N PRO A 330 24.11 34.78 -20.11
CA PRO A 330 24.53 35.96 -20.86
C PRO A 330 23.49 37.07 -20.73
N LEU A 331 23.83 38.13 -20.01
CA LEU A 331 23.15 39.42 -20.02
C LEU A 331 23.97 40.36 -20.91
N LEU A 332 23.32 41.39 -21.50
CA LEU A 332 23.88 42.30 -22.51
C LEU A 332 25.42 42.42 -22.58
N GLN A 333 26.06 42.93 -21.51
CA GLN A 333 27.53 43.07 -21.38
C GLN A 333 28.09 42.38 -20.13
N THR A 334 27.30 41.50 -19.50
CA THR A 334 27.64 40.89 -18.22
C THR A 334 27.20 39.44 -18.18
N LEU A 335 27.98 38.56 -17.55
CA LEU A 335 27.57 37.18 -17.30
C LEU A 335 27.12 37.03 -15.86
N PHE A 336 25.88 36.56 -15.64
CA PHE A 336 25.45 36.16 -14.30
C PHE A 336 25.81 34.69 -14.06
N ASP A 337 26.74 34.44 -13.15
CA ASP A 337 27.13 33.09 -12.75
C ASP A 337 26.25 32.61 -11.59
N LEU A 338 25.42 31.60 -11.87
CA LEU A 338 24.52 31.00 -10.88
C LEU A 338 25.28 30.33 -9.72
N LYS A 339 26.47 29.79 -9.99
CA LYS A 339 27.29 29.04 -9.00
C LYS A 339 27.94 29.97 -7.99
N LEU A 340 28.45 31.11 -8.48
CA LEU A 340 29.07 32.15 -7.65
C LEU A 340 28.05 33.16 -7.13
N TRP A 341 26.80 33.08 -7.59
CA TRP A 341 25.73 34.04 -7.32
C TRP A 341 26.20 35.49 -7.54
N GLY A 342 26.80 35.75 -8.70
CA GLY A 342 27.48 37.01 -8.98
C GLY A 342 27.44 37.41 -10.45
N VAL A 343 27.58 38.71 -10.72
CA VAL A 343 27.63 39.27 -12.07
C VAL A 343 29.08 39.57 -12.42
N ILE A 344 29.54 39.05 -13.56
CA ILE A 344 30.90 39.22 -14.07
C ILE A 344 30.83 40.15 -15.29
N PRO A 345 31.46 41.34 -15.26
CA PRO A 345 31.53 42.21 -16.41
C PRO A 345 32.39 41.57 -17.51
N MET A 346 31.91 41.56 -18.74
CA MET A 346 32.65 41.04 -19.90
C MET A 346 33.12 42.22 -20.75
N GLU A 347 34.43 42.29 -21.00
CA GLU A 347 34.96 43.21 -22.01
C GLU A 347 34.65 42.62 -23.39
N ASN A 348 33.96 43.39 -24.25
CA ASN A 348 33.61 42.97 -25.61
C ASN A 348 34.85 42.94 -26.51
N THR A 349 35.76 41.98 -26.31
CA THR A 349 36.97 41.78 -27.13
C THR A 349 36.82 40.65 -28.15
N ALA A 350 35.73 39.87 -28.10
CA ALA A 350 35.50 38.75 -29.02
C ALA A 350 35.16 39.23 -30.44
N SER A 351 35.78 38.59 -31.45
CA SER A 351 35.48 38.85 -32.87
C SER A 351 34.11 38.33 -33.33
N ASN A 352 33.49 37.43 -32.56
CA ASN A 352 32.15 36.88 -32.79
C ASN A 352 31.18 37.40 -31.70
N PRO A 353 30.05 38.06 -32.05
CA PRO A 353 29.07 38.57 -31.07
C PRO A 353 28.33 37.48 -30.26
N HIS A 354 28.55 36.21 -30.60
CA HIS A 354 27.92 35.06 -29.94
C HIS A 354 28.88 34.27 -29.02
N GLU A 355 30.13 34.71 -28.87
CA GLU A 355 31.15 34.09 -28.01
C GLU A 355 31.61 35.05 -26.90
N PHE A 356 31.92 34.48 -25.73
CA PHE A 356 32.60 35.18 -24.64
C PHE A 356 34.02 34.67 -24.49
N GLU A 357 34.94 35.60 -24.23
CA GLU A 357 36.34 35.34 -24.03
C GLU A 357 36.71 35.52 -22.55
N PHE A 358 37.23 34.46 -21.94
CA PHE A 358 37.63 34.42 -20.54
C PHE A 358 39.15 34.44 -20.43
N ALA A 359 39.72 35.46 -19.81
CA ALA A 359 41.16 35.54 -19.60
C ALA A 359 41.62 34.62 -18.46
N HIS A 360 42.71 33.88 -18.68
CA HIS A 360 43.36 33.15 -17.58
C HIS A 360 43.91 34.12 -16.52
N ALA A 361 43.76 33.75 -15.24
CA ALA A 361 44.35 34.52 -14.16
C ALA A 361 45.89 34.43 -14.20
N ASP A 362 46.56 35.56 -14.42
CA ASP A 362 48.02 35.66 -14.39
C ASP A 362 48.50 35.88 -12.95
N PHE A 363 48.93 34.79 -12.29
CA PHE A 363 49.46 34.86 -10.93
C PHE A 363 50.92 35.29 -10.97
N LYS A 364 51.18 36.60 -10.95
CA LYS A 364 52.56 37.12 -10.82
C LYS A 364 53.12 36.78 -9.44
N PRO A 365 54.19 35.96 -9.34
CA PRO A 365 54.86 35.76 -8.07
C PRO A 365 55.42 37.11 -7.59
N LYS A 366 55.27 37.38 -6.31
CA LYS A 366 55.57 38.67 -5.66
C LYS A 366 57.03 39.17 -5.84
N CYS A 367 57.91 38.38 -6.43
CA CYS A 367 59.31 38.71 -6.70
C CYS A 367 59.57 39.38 -8.06
N ALA A 368 58.54 39.61 -8.89
CA ALA A 368 58.69 40.24 -10.21
C ALA A 368 57.99 41.60 -10.34
N VAL A 369 57.79 42.31 -9.24
CA VAL A 369 57.47 43.74 -9.29
C VAL A 369 58.79 44.48 -9.24
N ASP A 370 59.17 45.01 -10.39
CA ASP A 370 60.28 45.93 -10.55
C ASP A 370 60.12 47.09 -9.55
N ARG A 371 61.23 47.46 -8.92
CA ARG A 371 61.26 48.57 -7.95
C ARG A 371 61.08 49.88 -8.71
N GLN A 372 59.85 50.38 -8.80
CA GLN A 372 59.62 51.80 -8.94
C GLN A 372 58.55 52.27 -7.95
N ASP A 373 58.90 53.35 -7.27
CA ASP A 373 58.34 53.86 -6.03
C ASP A 373 56.88 54.30 -6.14
N GLU A 374 56.02 53.78 -5.25
CA GLU A 374 54.83 54.50 -4.76
C GLU A 374 54.61 54.24 -3.26
N PRO A 375 54.09 55.24 -2.52
CA PRO A 375 54.15 55.29 -1.06
C PRO A 375 53.23 54.26 -0.40
N LYS A 376 53.80 53.57 0.60
CA LYS A 376 53.14 52.59 1.45
C LYS A 376 52.10 53.24 2.36
N THR A 377 50.88 53.31 1.89
CA THR A 377 49.70 53.38 2.75
C THR A 377 48.73 52.33 2.26
N HIS A 378 48.61 51.23 3.01
CA HIS A 378 47.37 50.52 3.35
C HIS A 378 47.74 49.19 4.06
N ALA A 379 47.10 48.99 5.20
CA ALA A 379 47.41 47.99 6.21
C ALA A 379 47.46 46.55 5.68
N ASN A 380 48.52 45.80 6.06
CA ASN A 380 48.72 44.34 5.93
C ASN A 380 47.57 43.54 5.28
N PRO A 381 47.34 43.66 3.95
CA PRO A 381 46.21 42.99 3.29
C PRO A 381 46.39 41.47 3.31
N VAL A 382 47.65 40.99 3.39
CA VAL A 382 47.99 39.57 3.43
C VAL A 382 47.60 38.90 4.76
N LYS A 383 47.68 39.62 5.89
CA LYS A 383 47.27 39.04 7.20
C LYS A 383 45.76 38.92 7.27
N TRP A 384 45.03 39.94 6.81
CA TRP A 384 43.57 39.91 6.68
C TRP A 384 43.10 38.83 5.71
N LEU A 385 43.75 38.66 4.56
CA LEU A 385 43.42 37.61 3.59
C LEU A 385 43.68 36.19 4.14
N ARG A 386 44.76 36.00 4.91
CA ARG A 386 45.04 34.72 5.57
C ARG A 386 44.04 34.42 6.69
N LEU A 387 43.69 35.43 7.48
CA LEU A 387 42.69 35.30 8.54
C LEU A 387 41.30 35.03 7.96
N SER A 388 40.92 35.70 6.87
CA SER A 388 39.66 35.45 6.17
C SER A 388 39.65 34.07 5.52
N ALA A 389 40.77 33.59 4.96
CA ALA A 389 40.88 32.24 4.43
C ALA A 389 40.75 31.17 5.53
N LEU A 390 41.38 31.38 6.69
CA LEU A 390 41.23 30.49 7.85
C LEU A 390 39.80 30.51 8.40
N ALA A 391 39.16 31.67 8.47
CA ALA A 391 37.76 31.78 8.88
C ALA A 391 36.82 31.08 7.87
N ALA A 392 37.06 31.23 6.57
CA ALA A 392 36.30 30.55 5.52
C ALA A 392 36.50 29.03 5.57
N LEU A 393 37.73 28.56 5.82
CA LEU A 393 38.02 27.14 6.03
C LEU A 393 37.29 26.60 7.29
N GLY A 394 37.33 27.36 8.39
CA GLY A 394 36.62 27.03 9.61
C GLY A 394 35.11 26.94 9.40
N TYR A 395 34.54 27.88 8.65
CA TYR A 395 33.13 27.86 8.24
C TYR A 395 32.80 26.64 7.37
N LEU A 396 33.62 26.30 6.38
CA LEU A 396 33.43 25.11 5.55
C LEU A 396 33.47 23.81 6.38
N VAL A 397 34.44 23.68 7.28
CA VAL A 397 34.52 22.52 8.17
C VAL A 397 33.31 22.47 9.10
N ALA A 398 32.94 23.59 9.72
CA ALA A 398 31.79 23.66 10.62
C ALA A 398 30.48 23.31 9.91
N THR A 399 30.26 23.79 8.68
CA THR A 399 29.06 23.49 7.89
C THR A 399 29.00 22.02 7.48
N VAL A 400 30.13 21.41 7.08
CA VAL A 400 30.20 19.96 6.78
C VAL A 400 29.93 19.13 8.03
N VAL A 401 30.57 19.45 9.16
CA VAL A 401 30.37 18.77 10.44
C VAL A 401 28.91 18.92 10.89
N ALA A 402 28.35 20.13 10.87
CA ALA A 402 26.96 20.39 11.23
C ALA A 402 26.00 19.60 10.34
N SER A 403 26.25 19.52 9.03
CA SER A 403 25.42 18.74 8.10
C SER A 403 25.48 17.24 8.41
N TYR A 404 26.67 16.70 8.68
CA TYR A 404 26.84 15.30 9.05
C TYR A 404 26.21 14.97 10.41
N THR A 405 26.43 15.82 11.42
CA THR A 405 25.83 15.67 12.74
C THR A 405 24.30 15.78 12.67
N PHE A 406 23.75 16.67 11.84
CA PHE A 406 22.31 16.76 11.60
C PHE A 406 21.76 15.43 11.06
N LEU A 407 22.38 14.86 10.02
CA LEU A 407 21.96 13.55 9.49
C LEU A 407 22.06 12.43 10.53
N GLY A 408 23.09 12.43 11.38
CA GLY A 408 23.22 11.47 12.47
C GLY A 408 22.13 11.62 13.54
N LEU A 409 21.79 12.86 13.91
CA LEU A 409 20.74 13.16 14.89
C LEU A 409 19.34 12.86 14.35
N THR A 410 19.08 13.08 13.06
CA THR A 410 17.77 12.84 12.45
C THR A 410 17.60 11.42 11.92
N GLN A 411 18.65 10.59 11.91
CA GLN A 411 18.61 9.24 11.35
C GLN A 411 17.51 8.37 11.98
N SER A 412 17.40 8.39 13.32
CA SER A 412 16.41 7.57 14.05
C SER A 412 14.98 8.04 13.77
N THR A 413 14.78 9.35 13.63
CA THR A 413 13.49 9.98 13.37
C THR A 413 13.05 9.79 11.92
N MET A 414 13.95 9.97 10.96
CA MET A 414 13.69 9.83 9.52
C MET A 414 13.71 8.36 9.04
N SER A 415 13.83 7.39 9.95
CA SER A 415 13.83 5.97 9.63
C SER A 415 12.48 5.44 9.14
N ASN A 416 11.40 6.18 9.38
CA ASN A 416 10.03 5.81 9.02
C ASN A 416 9.20 7.05 8.64
N ASP A 417 8.10 6.82 7.93
CA ASP A 417 7.22 7.87 7.40
C ASP A 417 6.46 8.65 8.49
N PHE A 418 6.31 8.09 9.69
CA PHE A 418 5.63 8.74 10.80
C PHE A 418 6.51 9.82 11.46
N TRP A 419 7.81 9.85 11.15
CA TRP A 419 8.80 10.66 11.86
C TRP A 419 8.79 10.40 13.37
N TRP A 420 8.52 9.15 13.74
CA TRP A 420 8.47 8.70 15.13
C TRP A 420 9.72 7.86 15.40
N GLU A 421 10.63 8.40 16.20
CA GLU A 421 11.85 7.71 16.61
C GLU A 421 11.56 6.29 17.13
N GLY A 422 12.26 5.29 16.57
CA GLY A 422 12.15 3.90 16.99
C GLY A 422 10.83 3.21 16.60
N PHE A 423 9.97 3.83 15.79
CA PHE A 423 8.77 3.16 15.30
C PHE A 423 9.14 1.99 14.38
N ASN A 424 8.79 0.78 14.80
CA ASN A 424 8.99 -0.45 14.05
C ASN A 424 7.73 -1.31 14.05
N THR A 425 7.63 -2.21 13.08
CA THR A 425 6.47 -3.08 12.89
C THR A 425 6.43 -4.24 13.89
N SER A 426 7.56 -4.64 14.47
CA SER A 426 7.66 -5.76 15.41
C SER A 426 7.47 -5.38 16.89
N GLY A 427 7.63 -4.10 17.24
CA GLY A 427 7.61 -3.62 18.63
C GLY A 427 6.67 -2.45 18.86
N THR A 428 6.95 -1.29 18.27
CA THR A 428 6.22 -0.04 18.54
C THR A 428 4.79 -0.08 18.00
N GLN A 429 4.61 -0.53 16.75
CA GLN A 429 3.28 -0.72 16.16
C GLN A 429 2.39 -1.65 17.00
N PRO A 430 2.80 -2.89 17.34
CA PRO A 430 1.97 -3.79 18.13
C PRO A 430 1.73 -3.28 19.56
N PHE A 431 2.67 -2.54 20.15
CA PHE A 431 2.44 -1.86 21.44
C PHE A 431 1.28 -0.86 21.35
N VAL A 432 1.32 0.04 20.35
CA VAL A 432 0.26 1.04 20.12
C VAL A 432 -1.08 0.36 19.84
N CYS A 433 -1.08 -0.68 18.99
CA CYS A 433 -2.30 -1.43 18.69
C CYS A 433 -2.87 -2.12 19.93
N ASN A 434 -2.05 -2.80 20.73
CA ASN A 434 -2.50 -3.47 21.96
C ASN A 434 -2.98 -2.48 23.01
N TRP A 435 -2.35 -1.30 23.09
CA TRP A 435 -2.81 -0.21 23.93
C TRP A 435 -4.23 0.23 23.53
N PHE A 436 -4.47 0.52 22.25
CA PHE A 436 -5.82 0.84 21.75
C PHE A 436 -6.80 -0.31 22.01
N ASN A 437 -6.43 -1.56 21.71
CA ASN A 437 -7.29 -2.71 21.92
C ASN A 437 -7.71 -2.88 23.38
N SER A 438 -6.78 -2.68 24.32
CA SER A 438 -7.07 -2.76 25.75
C SER A 438 -7.98 -1.61 26.20
N ARG A 439 -7.71 -0.37 25.77
CA ARG A 439 -8.50 0.80 26.15
C ARG A 439 -9.91 0.75 25.59
N LEU A 440 -10.07 0.45 24.31
CA LEU A 440 -11.37 0.33 23.67
C LEU A 440 -12.23 -0.79 24.26
N GLN A 441 -11.62 -1.84 24.84
CA GLN A 441 -12.36 -2.90 25.53
C GLN A 441 -12.74 -2.55 26.97
N THR A 442 -12.01 -1.66 27.64
CA THR A 442 -12.14 -1.41 29.09
C THR A 442 -12.71 -0.04 29.42
N GLN A 443 -12.67 0.92 28.50
CA GLN A 443 -13.11 2.29 28.70
C GLN A 443 -14.23 2.63 27.71
N ARG A 444 -15.41 2.96 28.24
CA ARG A 444 -16.60 3.34 27.46
C ARG A 444 -16.70 4.84 27.18
N GLU A 445 -16.00 5.69 27.93
CA GLU A 445 -16.11 7.15 27.78
C GLU A 445 -14.87 7.75 27.11
N SER A 446 -15.08 8.38 25.95
CA SER A 446 -14.06 9.12 25.21
C SER A 446 -14.01 10.57 25.69
N SER A 447 -13.40 10.82 26.84
CA SER A 447 -13.37 12.15 27.42
C SER A 447 -11.94 12.59 27.70
N ALA A 448 -11.46 13.54 26.89
CA ALA A 448 -10.16 14.22 26.86
C ALA A 448 -9.07 13.61 25.94
N ALA A 449 -8.22 14.50 25.41
CA ALA A 449 -6.99 14.13 24.72
C ALA A 449 -6.08 13.38 25.70
N ILE A 450 -5.91 12.08 25.47
CA ILE A 450 -5.08 11.23 26.33
C ILE A 450 -3.61 11.47 25.97
N GLN A 451 -2.79 11.81 26.97
CA GLN A 451 -1.34 11.86 26.80
C GLN A 451 -0.81 10.42 26.79
N PHE A 452 -0.20 10.01 25.68
CA PHE A 452 0.21 8.61 25.44
C PHE A 452 1.48 8.19 26.20
N ASP A 453 2.23 9.13 26.76
CA ASP A 453 3.53 8.95 27.42
C ASP A 453 3.43 8.75 28.96
N GLN A 454 2.24 8.47 29.48
CA GLN A 454 2.04 8.32 30.92
C GLN A 454 2.53 6.95 31.41
N PRO A 455 3.18 6.87 32.59
CA PRO A 455 3.69 5.61 33.14
C PRO A 455 2.62 4.51 33.29
N GLN A 456 1.36 4.90 33.51
CA GLN A 456 0.21 4.00 33.62
C GLN A 456 -0.10 3.24 32.32
N ASP A 457 0.31 3.78 31.18
CA ASP A 457 0.07 3.22 29.84
C ASP A 457 1.25 2.33 29.39
N GLY A 458 2.32 2.26 30.19
CA GLY A 458 3.45 1.37 29.98
C GLY A 458 3.10 -0.09 30.26
N GLN A 459 3.46 -0.99 29.34
CA GLN A 459 3.29 -2.43 29.53
C GLN A 459 4.54 -3.06 30.15
N THR A 460 4.39 -3.73 31.30
CA THR A 460 5.50 -4.38 32.02
C THR A 460 5.63 -5.88 31.72
N PHE A 461 4.54 -6.53 31.28
CA PHE A 461 4.49 -7.97 31.05
C PHE A 461 4.86 -8.38 29.61
N VAL A 462 4.59 -7.51 28.63
CA VAL A 462 4.90 -7.77 27.22
C VAL A 462 6.17 -7.03 26.83
N ARG A 463 7.17 -7.77 26.37
CA ARG A 463 8.43 -7.20 25.88
C ARG A 463 8.34 -7.02 24.36
N TYR A 464 8.34 -5.78 23.91
CA TYR A 464 8.29 -5.41 22.49
C TYR A 464 9.68 -5.34 21.85
N ASN A 465 10.58 -6.26 22.23
CA ASN A 465 11.97 -6.33 21.75
C ASN A 465 12.21 -7.49 20.76
N GLY A 466 11.14 -8.17 20.33
CA GLY A 466 11.19 -9.28 19.39
C GLY A 466 11.30 -8.86 17.93
N THR A 467 11.63 -9.84 17.07
CA THR A 467 11.61 -9.70 15.61
C THR A 467 10.21 -9.84 15.01
N SER A 468 9.24 -10.26 15.81
CA SER A 468 7.81 -10.31 15.47
C SER A 468 6.99 -9.76 16.63
N GLY A 469 5.86 -9.15 16.30
CA GLY A 469 4.92 -8.60 17.27
C GLY A 469 3.51 -9.14 17.05
N VAL A 470 2.77 -9.28 18.14
CA VAL A 470 1.40 -9.81 18.12
C VAL A 470 0.44 -8.72 18.55
N VAL A 471 -0.58 -8.50 17.72
CA VAL A 471 -1.73 -7.65 18.07
C VAL A 471 -2.86 -8.58 18.52
N GLU A 472 -3.26 -8.46 19.78
CA GLU A 472 -4.32 -9.29 20.36
C GLU A 472 -5.67 -8.59 20.24
N SER A 473 -6.68 -9.33 19.76
CA SER A 473 -8.07 -8.86 19.71
C SER A 473 -9.02 -9.98 20.15
N SER A 474 -10.05 -9.63 20.92
CA SER A 474 -11.10 -10.58 21.30
C SER A 474 -11.98 -10.92 20.10
N TYR A 475 -12.28 -12.21 19.93
CA TYR A 475 -13.25 -12.67 18.93
C TYR A 475 -14.67 -12.15 19.20
N LEU A 476 -14.99 -11.82 20.45
CA LEU A 476 -16.30 -11.29 20.85
C LEU A 476 -16.39 -9.76 20.76
N TYR A 477 -15.32 -9.07 20.35
CA TYR A 477 -15.28 -7.61 20.31
C TYR A 477 -16.39 -7.02 19.41
N GLY A 478 -16.64 -7.63 18.25
CA GLY A 478 -17.74 -7.20 17.37
C GLY A 478 -19.12 -7.27 18.02
N ASN A 479 -19.36 -8.24 18.91
CA ASN A 479 -20.60 -8.32 19.68
C ASN A 479 -20.72 -7.17 20.69
N GLY A 480 -19.62 -6.85 21.38
CA GLY A 480 -19.59 -5.71 22.31
C GLY A 480 -19.87 -4.37 21.59
N ILE A 481 -19.29 -4.18 20.40
CA ILE A 481 -19.54 -2.98 19.59
C ILE A 481 -20.98 -2.91 19.10
N GLN A 482 -21.61 -4.04 18.75
CA GLN A 482 -23.04 -4.05 18.40
C GLN A 482 -23.90 -3.57 19.59
N ASP A 483 -23.57 -3.99 20.81
CA ASP A 483 -24.28 -3.58 22.03
C ASP A 483 -24.04 -2.09 22.35
N GLU A 484 -22.83 -1.57 22.12
CA GLU A 484 -22.48 -0.14 22.30
C GLU A 484 -23.13 0.76 21.25
N ALA A 485 -23.19 0.31 20.00
CA ALA A 485 -23.81 1.03 18.88
C ALA A 485 -25.35 0.91 18.85
N SER A 486 -26.00 0.73 20.00
CA SER A 486 -27.45 0.50 20.13
C SER A 486 -28.30 1.77 20.24
N THR A 487 -27.70 2.95 20.08
CA THR A 487 -28.46 4.22 20.04
C THR A 487 -29.38 4.27 18.82
N PHE A 488 -30.58 4.87 18.95
CA PHE A 488 -31.54 4.93 17.84
C PHE A 488 -30.97 5.55 16.55
N PRO A 489 -30.23 6.68 16.58
CA PRO A 489 -29.63 7.21 15.36
C PRO A 489 -28.69 6.21 14.67
N SER A 490 -27.80 5.54 15.43
CA SER A 490 -26.88 4.54 14.90
C SER A 490 -27.61 3.32 14.33
N VAL A 491 -28.63 2.83 15.03
CA VAL A 491 -29.44 1.67 14.60
C VAL A 491 -30.23 2.00 13.34
N ILE A 492 -30.91 3.15 13.29
CA ILE A 492 -31.70 3.60 12.13
C ILE A 492 -30.79 3.75 10.91
N GLN A 493 -29.63 4.38 11.08
CA GLN A 493 -28.65 4.48 10.01
C GLN A 493 -28.14 3.10 9.56
N GLY A 494 -27.88 2.20 10.52
CA GLY A 494 -27.49 0.82 10.26
C GLY A 494 -28.54 0.06 9.45
N LEU A 495 -29.82 0.14 9.82
CA LEU A 495 -30.93 -0.51 9.12
C LEU A 495 -31.09 0.01 7.69
N ARG A 496 -30.96 1.33 7.48
CA ARG A 496 -31.03 1.95 6.14
C ARG A 496 -29.87 1.58 5.23
N ASN A 497 -28.70 1.31 5.80
CA ASN A 497 -27.51 0.88 5.06
C ASN A 497 -27.42 -0.64 4.90
N MET A 498 -28.27 -1.40 5.60
CA MET A 498 -28.27 -2.86 5.57
C MET A 498 -28.92 -3.36 4.28
N ASP A 499 -28.33 -4.40 3.67
CA ASP A 499 -28.95 -5.10 2.54
C ASP A 499 -30.32 -5.66 2.96
N GLY A 500 -31.38 -5.29 2.22
CA GLY A 500 -32.75 -5.73 2.45
C GLY A 500 -32.90 -7.26 2.53
N CYS A 501 -32.07 -8.03 1.82
CA CYS A 501 -32.08 -9.49 1.88
C CYS A 501 -31.60 -10.05 3.22
N GLN A 502 -30.81 -9.27 3.98
CA GLN A 502 -30.28 -9.65 5.29
C GLN A 502 -31.23 -9.28 6.45
N LEU A 503 -32.22 -8.41 6.22
CA LEU A 503 -33.09 -7.90 7.29
C LEU A 503 -33.83 -9.00 8.06
N PRO A 504 -34.43 -10.03 7.42
CA PRO A 504 -35.09 -11.10 8.18
C PRO A 504 -34.14 -11.98 9.01
N TRP A 505 -32.82 -11.87 8.79
CA TRP A 505 -31.80 -12.54 9.60
C TRP A 505 -31.42 -11.76 10.85
N ILE A 506 -31.97 -10.57 11.10
CA ILE A 506 -31.86 -9.88 12.39
C ILE A 506 -32.46 -10.79 13.47
N PHE A 507 -31.63 -11.24 14.41
CA PHE A 507 -31.98 -12.31 15.33
C PHE A 507 -32.70 -11.73 16.54
N THR A 508 -34.03 -11.68 16.47
CA THR A 508 -34.92 -11.14 17.49
C THR A 508 -36.28 -11.84 17.39
N PRO A 509 -36.98 -12.10 18.50
CA PRO A 509 -38.32 -12.65 18.46
C PRO A 509 -39.32 -11.53 18.18
N TYR A 510 -39.79 -11.42 16.93
CA TYR A 510 -40.83 -10.45 16.57
C TYR A 510 -42.13 -10.77 17.30
N CYS A 511 -42.60 -9.79 18.07
CA CYS A 511 -43.79 -9.92 18.89
C CYS A 511 -44.94 -9.07 18.38
N TYR A 512 -44.65 -8.02 17.62
CA TYR A 512 -45.64 -7.12 17.04
C TYR A 512 -45.25 -6.71 15.63
N VAL A 513 -46.25 -6.43 14.80
CA VAL A 513 -46.01 -5.83 13.49
C VAL A 513 -45.72 -4.34 13.65
N ASP A 514 -46.53 -3.64 14.43
CA ASP A 514 -46.57 -2.18 14.53
C ASP A 514 -46.26 -1.68 15.95
N PHE A 515 -45.79 -0.43 16.06
CA PHE A 515 -45.47 0.20 17.35
C PHE A 515 -46.68 0.37 18.26
N GLU A 516 -47.88 0.54 17.68
CA GLU A 516 -49.14 0.61 18.42
C GLU A 516 -49.60 -0.76 18.98
N ARG A 517 -48.94 -1.86 18.57
CA ARG A 517 -49.23 -3.25 19.00
C ARG A 517 -50.61 -3.73 18.59
N ARG A 518 -51.14 -3.27 17.44
CA ARG A 518 -52.43 -3.71 16.92
C ARG A 518 -52.40 -5.16 16.43
N TRP A 519 -51.25 -5.61 15.93
CA TRP A 519 -51.08 -6.97 15.42
C TRP A 519 -49.97 -7.71 16.18
N GLU A 520 -50.31 -8.87 16.72
CA GLU A 520 -49.40 -9.70 17.50
C GLU A 520 -48.81 -10.81 16.63
N MET A 521 -47.55 -11.19 16.87
CA MET A 521 -46.82 -12.16 16.05
C MET A 521 -46.15 -13.30 16.79
N ALA A 522 -46.05 -13.25 18.13
CA ALA A 522 -45.29 -14.29 18.83
C ALA A 522 -45.94 -15.67 18.63
N ASN A 523 -45.10 -16.69 18.43
CA ASN A 523 -45.54 -18.03 18.04
C ASN A 523 -46.50 -18.66 19.07
N THR A 524 -46.37 -18.33 20.35
CA THR A 524 -47.27 -18.82 21.42
C THR A 524 -47.78 -17.69 22.30
N ALA A 525 -48.95 -17.88 22.91
CA ALA A 525 -49.55 -16.90 23.82
C ALA A 525 -48.63 -16.61 25.03
N ASN A 526 -47.91 -17.61 25.55
CA ASN A 526 -46.96 -17.42 26.63
C ASN A 526 -45.75 -16.55 26.21
N LYS A 527 -45.25 -16.72 24.98
CA LYS A 527 -44.20 -15.86 24.42
C LYS A 527 -44.70 -14.42 24.23
N GLN A 528 -45.94 -14.24 23.76
CA GLN A 528 -46.56 -12.92 23.62
C GLN A 528 -46.66 -12.20 24.96
N ARG A 529 -47.19 -12.85 26.01
CA ARG A 529 -47.28 -12.28 27.36
C ARG A 529 -45.91 -11.90 27.92
N ARG A 530 -44.88 -12.74 27.69
CA ARG A 530 -43.50 -12.43 28.08
C ARG A 530 -42.97 -11.20 27.35
N CYS A 531 -43.27 -11.05 26.06
CA CYS A 531 -42.89 -9.87 25.29
C CYS A 531 -43.54 -8.59 25.83
N LEU A 532 -44.83 -8.65 26.15
CA LEU A 532 -45.54 -7.53 26.77
C LEU A 532 -44.94 -7.13 28.14
N ALA A 533 -44.55 -8.11 28.95
CA ALA A 533 -43.97 -7.88 30.26
C ALA A 533 -42.55 -7.30 30.20
N ASN A 534 -41.67 -7.85 29.35
CA ASN A 534 -40.23 -7.61 29.45
C ASN A 534 -39.63 -6.82 28.27
N ASN A 535 -40.28 -6.80 27.10
CA ASN A 535 -39.68 -6.28 25.86
C ASN A 535 -40.51 -5.19 25.18
N LYS A 536 -41.56 -4.65 25.85
CA LYS A 536 -42.43 -3.63 25.25
C LYS A 536 -41.69 -2.37 24.82
N ALA A 537 -40.60 -1.99 25.51
CA ALA A 537 -39.80 -0.80 25.22
C ALA A 537 -38.64 -1.06 24.25
N ASN A 538 -38.43 -2.32 23.83
CA ASN A 538 -37.36 -2.71 22.92
C ASN A 538 -37.88 -2.64 21.47
N ALA A 539 -37.40 -1.66 20.70
CA ALA A 539 -37.76 -1.47 19.30
C ALA A 539 -37.47 -2.70 18.41
N ALA A 540 -36.52 -3.56 18.80
CA ALA A 540 -36.13 -4.73 18.01
C ALA A 540 -37.20 -5.84 17.95
N VAL A 541 -38.24 -5.83 18.80
CA VAL A 541 -39.33 -6.83 18.72
C VAL A 541 -40.48 -6.42 17.81
N TYR A 542 -40.38 -5.25 17.17
CA TYR A 542 -41.39 -4.67 16.28
C TYR A 542 -40.91 -4.71 14.82
N LEU A 543 -41.70 -5.27 13.91
CA LEU A 543 -41.35 -5.24 12.48
C LEU A 543 -41.31 -3.81 11.93
N GLU A 544 -42.15 -2.92 12.44
CA GLU A 544 -42.20 -1.51 12.04
C GLU A 544 -40.84 -0.81 12.14
N ALA A 545 -40.04 -1.09 13.18
CA ALA A 545 -38.70 -0.52 13.33
C ALA A 545 -37.81 -0.83 12.11
N ILE A 546 -37.89 -2.07 11.62
CA ILE A 546 -37.08 -2.55 10.51
C ILE A 546 -37.65 -2.07 9.18
N PHE A 547 -38.94 -2.23 8.97
CA PHE A 547 -39.60 -1.93 7.69
C PHE A 547 -39.69 -0.43 7.39
N ARG A 548 -39.78 0.44 8.40
CA ARG A 548 -39.68 1.89 8.21
C ARG A 548 -38.30 2.36 7.73
N ASN A 549 -37.28 1.50 7.84
CA ASN A 549 -35.89 1.82 7.52
C ASN A 549 -35.28 0.83 6.51
N ALA A 550 -36.10 -0.02 5.89
CA ALA A 550 -35.65 -1.05 4.97
C ALA A 550 -35.35 -0.49 3.58
N ASP A 551 -34.35 -1.06 2.92
CA ASP A 551 -34.25 -1.02 1.47
C ASP A 551 -35.33 -1.95 0.87
N TRP A 552 -36.51 -1.37 0.60
CA TRP A 552 -37.67 -2.08 0.09
C TRP A 552 -37.45 -2.75 -1.27
N ILE A 553 -36.55 -2.23 -2.11
CA ILE A 553 -36.28 -2.79 -3.44
C ILE A 553 -35.63 -4.16 -3.28
N ASN A 554 -34.54 -4.24 -2.50
CA ASN A 554 -33.84 -5.50 -2.26
C ASN A 554 -34.64 -6.43 -1.33
N LEU A 555 -35.33 -5.89 -0.33
CA LEU A 555 -36.19 -6.68 0.56
C LEU A 555 -37.30 -7.39 -0.24
N ASN A 556 -38.02 -6.69 -1.11
CA ASN A 556 -39.07 -7.30 -1.92
C ASN A 556 -38.53 -8.35 -2.89
N LYS A 557 -37.33 -8.14 -3.45
CA LYS A 557 -36.69 -9.10 -4.34
C LYS A 557 -36.41 -10.44 -3.66
N CYS A 558 -35.97 -10.42 -2.40
CA CYS A 558 -35.61 -11.63 -1.66
C CYS A 558 -36.78 -12.25 -0.88
N TRP A 559 -37.65 -11.42 -0.32
CA TRP A 559 -38.64 -11.83 0.69
C TRP A 559 -40.07 -11.36 0.40
N GLY A 560 -40.31 -10.63 -0.68
CA GLY A 560 -41.61 -9.99 -0.95
C GLY A 560 -42.78 -10.97 -0.98
N SER A 561 -42.65 -12.11 -1.67
CA SER A 561 -43.69 -13.15 -1.70
C SER A 561 -43.93 -13.80 -0.33
N ALA A 562 -42.86 -14.09 0.41
CA ALA A 562 -42.95 -14.65 1.75
C ALA A 562 -43.62 -13.68 2.73
N LEU A 563 -43.26 -12.39 2.67
CA LEU A 563 -43.85 -11.32 3.48
C LEU A 563 -45.32 -11.08 3.10
N GLN A 564 -45.66 -11.19 1.82
CA GLN A 564 -47.05 -11.10 1.37
C GLN A 564 -47.91 -12.18 2.04
N THR A 565 -47.47 -13.43 2.00
CA THR A 565 -48.19 -14.55 2.61
C THR A 565 -48.19 -14.44 4.13
N ALA A 566 -47.03 -14.21 4.74
CA ALA A 566 -46.86 -14.24 6.18
C ALA A 566 -47.55 -13.08 6.91
N VAL A 567 -47.51 -11.86 6.36
CA VAL A 567 -47.89 -10.63 7.05
C VAL A 567 -48.89 -9.81 6.24
N PHE A 568 -48.56 -9.40 5.01
CA PHE A 568 -49.29 -8.34 4.32
C PHE A 568 -50.70 -8.74 3.89
N SER A 569 -50.91 -9.98 3.45
CA SER A 569 -52.23 -10.48 3.02
C SER A 569 -53.32 -10.30 4.08
N TYR A 570 -53.00 -10.51 5.36
CA TYR A 570 -53.93 -10.28 6.47
C TYR A 570 -54.08 -8.78 6.78
N LEU A 571 -53.00 -8.00 6.76
CA LEU A 571 -53.07 -6.55 7.00
C LEU A 571 -53.94 -5.83 5.96
N GLU A 572 -53.86 -6.25 4.70
CA GLU A 572 -54.64 -5.73 3.58
C GLU A 572 -56.16 -5.98 3.71
N THR A 573 -56.60 -6.82 4.65
CA THR A 573 -58.03 -6.99 4.96
C THR A 573 -58.61 -5.80 5.75
N SER A 574 -57.75 -4.94 6.31
CA SER A 574 -58.14 -3.78 7.13
C SER A 574 -57.63 -2.47 6.53
N VAL A 575 -58.38 -1.36 6.72
CA VAL A 575 -57.94 -0.03 6.28
C VAL A 575 -56.66 0.39 7.01
N SER A 576 -56.62 0.20 8.33
CA SER A 576 -55.45 0.49 9.17
C SER A 576 -54.19 -0.26 8.74
N GLY A 577 -54.33 -1.50 8.26
CA GLY A 577 -53.20 -2.29 7.77
C GLY A 577 -52.65 -1.80 6.43
N LYS A 578 -53.53 -1.37 5.51
CA LYS A 578 -53.11 -0.74 4.24
C LYS A 578 -52.40 0.58 4.47
N ASP A 579 -52.93 1.41 5.37
CA ASP A 579 -52.32 2.70 5.73
C ASP A 579 -50.95 2.51 6.38
N TRP A 580 -50.83 1.53 7.29
CA TRP A 580 -49.56 1.17 7.89
C TRP A 580 -48.54 0.70 6.84
N LEU A 581 -48.93 -0.18 5.91
CA LEU A 581 -48.05 -0.69 4.87
C LEU A 581 -47.52 0.43 3.96
N ALA A 582 -48.40 1.34 3.53
CA ALA A 582 -48.01 2.52 2.76
C ALA A 582 -47.07 3.44 3.57
N GLY A 583 -47.32 3.60 4.86
CA GLY A 583 -46.51 4.43 5.76
C GLY A 583 -45.09 3.89 6.00
N VAL A 584 -44.91 2.56 6.10
CA VAL A 584 -43.57 1.96 6.26
C VAL A 584 -42.78 1.92 4.95
N GLN A 585 -43.45 1.74 3.80
CA GLN A 585 -42.83 1.74 2.47
C GLN A 585 -42.43 3.15 2.00
N GLY A 586 -43.21 4.17 2.37
CA GLY A 586 -43.00 5.56 1.97
C GLY A 586 -42.22 6.43 2.96
N ASN A 587 -41.55 5.84 3.96
CA ASN A 587 -40.89 6.64 5.00
C ASN A 587 -39.66 7.41 4.48
N MET A 588 -39.76 8.73 4.42
CA MET A 588 -38.67 9.63 4.00
C MET A 588 -38.12 10.51 5.16
N LYS A 589 -38.43 10.17 6.41
CA LYS A 589 -37.95 10.93 7.57
C LYS A 589 -36.42 10.92 7.66
N SER A 590 -35.82 12.01 8.16
CA SER A 590 -34.40 12.03 8.53
C SER A 590 -34.13 11.04 9.68
N VAL A 591 -32.87 10.64 9.87
CA VAL A 591 -32.48 9.72 10.96
C VAL A 591 -32.88 10.29 12.32
N ALA A 592 -32.68 11.59 12.55
CA ALA A 592 -33.06 12.26 13.79
C ALA A 592 -34.59 12.26 14.00
N ALA A 593 -35.38 12.63 12.99
CA ALA A 593 -36.85 12.66 13.09
C ALA A 593 -37.46 11.25 13.26
N GLU A 594 -36.83 10.22 12.69
CA GLU A 594 -37.25 8.83 12.90
C GLU A 594 -36.90 8.35 14.33
N ALA A 595 -35.74 8.73 14.86
CA ALA A 595 -35.37 8.43 16.25
C ALA A 595 -36.34 9.09 17.25
N GLU A 596 -36.69 10.36 17.03
CA GLU A 596 -37.70 11.07 17.82
C GLU A 596 -39.07 10.37 17.75
N TYR A 597 -39.45 9.88 16.57
CA TYR A 597 -40.69 9.10 16.41
C TYR A 597 -40.66 7.81 17.23
N TRP A 598 -39.55 7.07 17.25
CA TRP A 598 -39.41 5.86 18.07
C TRP A 598 -39.53 6.17 19.56
N THR A 599 -38.87 7.23 20.02
CA THR A 599 -38.96 7.68 21.42
C THR A 599 -40.36 8.14 21.78
N ALA A 600 -41.08 8.82 20.87
CA ALA A 600 -42.46 9.24 21.07
C ALA A 600 -43.43 8.04 21.22
N GLN A 601 -43.10 6.89 20.62
CA GLN A 601 -43.84 5.63 20.79
C GLN A 601 -43.49 4.88 22.09
N GLY A 602 -42.68 5.47 22.97
CA GLY A 602 -42.28 4.87 24.25
C GLY A 602 -41.22 3.79 24.13
N LEU A 603 -40.47 3.75 23.03
CA LEU A 603 -39.33 2.86 22.84
C LEU A 603 -38.07 3.50 23.43
N THR A 604 -37.24 2.69 24.10
CA THR A 604 -36.02 3.18 24.79
C THR A 604 -34.75 2.48 24.34
N THR A 605 -34.85 1.25 23.83
CA THR A 605 -33.69 0.45 23.44
C THR A 605 -33.95 -0.30 22.14
N PHE A 606 -32.89 -0.65 21.43
CA PHE A 606 -32.95 -1.61 20.33
C PHE A 606 -31.91 -2.69 20.60
N GLN A 607 -32.35 -3.83 21.11
CA GLN A 607 -31.47 -4.93 21.50
C GLN A 607 -31.90 -6.23 20.82
N THR A 608 -31.00 -6.80 20.02
CA THR A 608 -31.18 -8.11 19.39
C THR A 608 -30.78 -9.24 20.34
N GLN A 609 -31.23 -10.46 20.07
CA GLN A 609 -30.79 -11.64 20.82
C GLN A 609 -29.39 -12.08 20.39
N TRP A 610 -28.64 -12.62 21.35
CA TRP A 610 -27.36 -13.25 21.04
C TRP A 610 -27.58 -14.49 20.15
N GLN A 611 -26.63 -14.71 19.24
CA GLN A 611 -26.68 -15.82 18.29
C GLN A 611 -25.27 -16.37 18.01
N SER A 612 -25.19 -17.64 17.64
CA SER A 612 -23.92 -18.34 17.37
C SER A 612 -23.68 -18.69 15.90
N PHE A 613 -24.66 -18.47 15.03
CA PHE A 613 -24.65 -18.88 13.62
C PHE A 613 -24.16 -17.78 12.67
N LYS A 614 -23.77 -16.61 13.19
CA LYS A 614 -23.16 -15.51 12.46
C LYS A 614 -22.06 -14.88 13.31
N THR A 615 -21.00 -14.43 12.66
CA THR A 615 -20.03 -13.51 13.25
C THR A 615 -20.33 -12.09 12.81
N ILE A 616 -20.06 -11.16 13.70
CA ILE A 616 -20.13 -9.73 13.41
C ILE A 616 -18.75 -9.29 12.97
N GLY A 617 -18.67 -8.75 11.76
CA GLY A 617 -17.46 -8.16 11.23
C GLY A 617 -17.22 -6.78 11.83
N ILE A 618 -15.95 -6.39 11.94
CA ILE A 618 -15.57 -5.05 12.34
C ILE A 618 -14.42 -4.54 11.48
N VAL A 619 -14.48 -3.27 11.11
CA VAL A 619 -13.37 -2.55 10.52
C VAL A 619 -13.08 -1.37 11.43
N GLU A 620 -11.91 -1.39 12.06
CA GLU A 620 -11.48 -0.39 13.03
C GLU A 620 -10.03 0.01 12.72
N ALA A 621 -9.78 1.32 12.73
CA ALA A 621 -8.47 1.89 12.42
C ALA A 621 -8.23 3.12 13.30
N PHE A 622 -6.96 3.39 13.61
CA PHE A 622 -6.51 4.66 14.19
C PHE A 622 -5.61 5.39 13.18
N SER A 623 -5.24 6.64 13.45
CA SER A 623 -4.30 7.35 12.59
C SER A 623 -3.17 7.99 13.40
N ILE A 624 -1.96 7.94 12.86
CA ILE A 624 -0.81 8.65 13.39
C ILE A 624 -0.63 9.91 12.56
N ARG A 625 -0.70 11.08 13.19
CA ARG A 625 -0.43 12.36 12.54
C ARG A 625 0.99 12.82 12.87
N ASN A 626 1.83 12.99 11.86
CA ASN A 626 3.21 13.44 12.05
C ASN A 626 3.30 14.96 12.30
N ALA A 627 4.52 15.45 12.57
CA ALA A 627 4.78 16.86 12.85
C ALA A 627 4.45 17.81 11.67
N PHE A 628 4.42 17.31 10.44
CA PHE A 628 4.01 18.08 9.25
C PHE A 628 2.48 18.14 9.08
N GLY A 629 1.74 17.49 9.96
CA GLY A 629 0.28 17.44 9.92
C GLY A 629 -0.28 16.39 8.95
N ILE A 630 0.55 15.49 8.41
CA ILE A 630 0.13 14.38 7.54
C ILE A 630 -0.32 13.22 8.41
N SER A 631 -1.52 12.70 8.14
CA SER A 631 -2.13 11.59 8.88
C SER A 631 -1.99 10.28 8.12
N TYR A 632 -1.52 9.25 8.81
CA TYR A 632 -1.36 7.90 8.30
C TYR A 632 -2.32 6.95 9.03
N PRO A 633 -3.36 6.43 8.37
CA PRO A 633 -4.26 5.45 8.97
C PRO A 633 -3.51 4.13 9.20
N LEU A 634 -3.82 3.44 10.29
CA LEU A 634 -3.35 2.10 10.62
C LEU A 634 -4.55 1.26 11.02
N THR A 635 -4.71 0.11 10.37
CA THR A 635 -5.77 -0.84 10.69
C THR A 635 -5.49 -1.46 12.05
N LEU A 636 -6.47 -1.38 12.94
CA LEU A 636 -6.43 -1.99 14.27
C LEU A 636 -7.07 -3.37 14.27
N LYS A 637 -8.27 -3.48 13.68
CA LYS A 637 -9.03 -4.72 13.54
C LYS A 637 -9.74 -4.74 12.19
N ASN A 638 -9.70 -5.87 11.52
CA ASN A 638 -10.45 -6.08 10.29
C ASN A 638 -10.98 -7.51 10.26
N SER A 639 -12.29 -7.67 10.37
CA SER A 639 -12.99 -8.95 10.25
C SER A 639 -14.26 -8.78 9.42
N ASN A 640 -14.58 -9.78 8.61
CA ASN A 640 -15.83 -9.83 7.86
C ASN A 640 -16.92 -10.53 8.68
N GLY A 641 -18.15 -10.04 8.56
CA GLY A 641 -19.32 -10.75 9.09
C GLY A 641 -19.64 -11.95 8.21
N THR A 642 -19.76 -13.13 8.80
CA THR A 642 -20.00 -14.38 8.05
C THR A 642 -21.02 -15.27 8.76
N PHE A 643 -21.78 -16.05 8.00
CA PHE A 643 -22.61 -17.11 8.56
C PHE A 643 -21.72 -18.32 8.91
N GLN A 644 -21.99 -18.93 10.06
CA GLN A 644 -21.31 -20.10 10.59
C GLN A 644 -22.32 -21.22 10.86
N PRO A 645 -22.88 -21.86 9.80
CA PRO A 645 -23.89 -22.89 9.97
C PRO A 645 -23.41 -24.08 10.80
N GLY A 646 -22.10 -24.40 10.80
CA GLY A 646 -21.53 -25.44 11.66
C GLY A 646 -21.64 -25.15 13.17
N ASN A 647 -21.77 -23.87 13.56
CA ASN A 647 -21.80 -23.42 14.95
C ASN A 647 -23.20 -22.98 15.40
N GLN A 648 -24.27 -23.38 14.70
CA GLN A 648 -25.63 -22.85 14.86
C GLN A 648 -26.41 -23.35 16.10
N VAL A 649 -25.77 -23.43 17.28
CA VAL A 649 -26.41 -23.92 18.51
C VAL A 649 -27.62 -23.09 18.94
N THR A 650 -27.65 -21.77 18.68
CA THR A 650 -28.80 -20.92 19.06
C THR A 650 -30.05 -21.15 18.21
N LEU A 651 -29.91 -21.65 16.97
CA LEU A 651 -31.06 -21.95 16.12
C LEU A 651 -31.95 -23.06 16.71
N LYS A 652 -31.39 -23.91 17.58
CA LYS A 652 -32.16 -24.93 18.31
C LYS A 652 -33.16 -24.31 19.30
N MET A 653 -32.87 -23.12 19.84
CA MET A 653 -33.76 -22.43 20.80
C MET A 653 -34.78 -21.54 20.08
N TYR A 654 -34.33 -20.84 19.04
CA TYR A 654 -35.16 -20.03 18.15
C TYR A 654 -34.49 -19.98 16.78
N TRP A 655 -35.20 -20.42 15.74
CA TRP A 655 -34.62 -20.49 14.40
C TRP A 655 -34.68 -19.17 13.60
N GLY A 656 -35.26 -18.10 14.14
CA GLY A 656 -35.28 -16.78 13.47
C GLY A 656 -36.39 -16.57 12.43
N PHE A 657 -36.67 -15.30 12.15
CA PHE A 657 -37.75 -14.87 11.27
C PHE A 657 -37.55 -15.23 9.79
N ALA A 658 -36.31 -15.17 9.29
CA ALA A 658 -35.99 -15.63 7.93
C ALA A 658 -36.46 -17.09 7.68
N ASN A 659 -36.32 -17.96 8.69
CA ASN A 659 -36.78 -19.34 8.60
C ASN A 659 -38.31 -19.45 8.68
N ASP A 660 -38.96 -18.64 9.52
CA ASP A 660 -40.44 -18.54 9.54
C ASP A 660 -40.98 -18.13 8.16
N LEU A 661 -40.38 -17.12 7.53
CA LEU A 661 -40.76 -16.66 6.18
C LEU A 661 -40.53 -17.74 5.12
N LYS A 662 -39.39 -18.43 5.17
CA LYS A 662 -39.08 -19.52 4.23
C LYS A 662 -40.07 -20.68 4.37
N ALA A 663 -40.43 -21.04 5.60
CA ALA A 663 -41.40 -22.09 5.86
C ALA A 663 -42.77 -21.71 5.29
N VAL A 664 -43.26 -20.50 5.58
CA VAL A 664 -44.56 -20.01 5.08
C VAL A 664 -44.61 -19.93 3.55
N ALA A 665 -43.51 -19.56 2.90
CA ALA A 665 -43.45 -19.48 1.45
C ALA A 665 -43.39 -20.85 0.75
N THR A 666 -43.00 -21.91 1.48
CA THR A 666 -42.78 -23.24 0.91
C THR A 666 -44.02 -24.11 1.09
N ASN A 667 -44.72 -24.43 0.00
CA ASN A 667 -45.96 -25.22 0.02
C ASN A 667 -45.83 -26.62 0.64
N THR A 668 -44.63 -27.20 0.67
CA THR A 668 -44.38 -28.52 1.26
C THR A 668 -44.12 -28.48 2.76
N SER A 669 -44.02 -27.29 3.36
CA SER A 669 -43.85 -27.15 4.80
C SER A 669 -45.21 -27.19 5.51
N LEU A 670 -45.22 -27.60 6.78
CA LEU A 670 -46.41 -27.52 7.64
C LEU A 670 -46.97 -26.09 7.79
N LEU A 671 -46.17 -25.05 7.53
CA LEU A 671 -46.57 -23.65 7.65
C LEU A 671 -46.91 -23.00 6.30
N GLY A 672 -46.85 -23.77 5.20
CA GLY A 672 -47.05 -23.26 3.84
C GLY A 672 -48.38 -22.54 3.68
N GLY A 673 -48.35 -21.29 3.21
CA GLY A 673 -49.55 -20.48 2.97
C GLY A 673 -50.22 -19.89 4.21
N LEU A 674 -49.66 -20.10 5.42
CA LEU A 674 -50.24 -19.60 6.67
C LEU A 674 -49.71 -18.20 7.05
N SER A 675 -50.45 -17.48 7.89
CA SER A 675 -50.06 -16.15 8.36
C SER A 675 -49.30 -16.22 9.69
N LEU A 676 -48.32 -15.35 9.89
CA LEU A 676 -47.59 -15.17 11.15
C LEU A 676 -48.29 -14.20 12.12
N ILE A 677 -49.43 -13.61 11.74
CA ILE A 677 -50.22 -12.71 12.60
C ILE A 677 -51.20 -13.55 13.43
N ARG A 678 -51.14 -13.43 14.76
CA ARG A 678 -51.93 -14.23 15.72
C ARG A 678 -53.44 -14.04 15.55
N GLN A 679 -53.88 -12.86 15.15
CA GLN A 679 -55.29 -12.52 14.91
C GLN A 679 -55.82 -13.06 13.57
N SER A 680 -54.95 -13.59 12.70
CA SER A 680 -55.35 -14.18 11.43
C SER A 680 -56.10 -15.49 11.65
N PRO A 681 -57.18 -15.77 10.91
CA PRO A 681 -57.89 -17.05 10.98
C PRO A 681 -57.02 -18.24 10.50
N VAL A 682 -55.93 -17.95 9.78
CA VAL A 682 -54.96 -18.93 9.28
C VAL A 682 -53.61 -18.77 9.99
N PHE A 683 -53.61 -18.49 11.29
CA PHE A 683 -52.37 -18.30 12.05
C PHE A 683 -51.55 -19.60 12.09
N ALA A 684 -50.28 -19.49 11.69
CA ALA A 684 -49.38 -20.62 11.46
C ALA A 684 -49.18 -21.54 12.68
N PHE A 685 -49.40 -21.03 13.90
CA PHE A 685 -49.17 -21.77 15.14
C PHE A 685 -50.44 -21.99 15.98
N GLN A 686 -51.65 -21.89 15.39
CA GLN A 686 -52.91 -21.84 16.14
C GLN A 686 -53.32 -23.16 16.83
N ASN A 687 -52.83 -24.32 16.37
CA ASN A 687 -53.22 -25.65 16.88
C ASN A 687 -52.06 -26.62 17.13
N THR A 688 -50.82 -26.13 17.16
CA THR A 688 -49.63 -26.97 17.34
C THR A 688 -49.10 -26.86 18.77
N THR A 689 -49.30 -27.89 19.59
CA THR A 689 -48.71 -28.02 20.93
C THR A 689 -47.17 -27.97 20.92
N THR A 690 -46.55 -28.23 19.77
CA THR A 690 -45.09 -28.27 19.51
C THR A 690 -44.63 -27.37 18.35
N GLY A 691 -45.43 -26.37 17.93
CA GLY A 691 -45.38 -25.77 16.58
C GLY A 691 -44.05 -25.29 16.00
N LEU A 692 -43.08 -24.90 16.83
CA LEU A 692 -41.75 -24.56 16.36
C LEU A 692 -40.88 -25.81 16.16
N GLU A 693 -40.99 -26.79 17.05
CA GLU A 693 -40.20 -28.04 17.02
C GLU A 693 -40.58 -28.92 15.83
N SER A 694 -41.87 -28.99 15.49
CA SER A 694 -42.35 -29.71 14.31
C SER A 694 -41.94 -29.06 12.99
N ALA A 695 -41.87 -27.72 12.96
CA ALA A 695 -41.41 -26.98 11.80
C ALA A 695 -39.88 -27.08 11.64
N ILE A 696 -39.13 -27.06 12.74
CA ILE A 696 -37.67 -27.30 12.75
C ILE A 696 -37.33 -28.73 12.29
N ALA A 697 -38.15 -29.73 12.61
CA ALA A 697 -37.89 -31.12 12.20
C ALA A 697 -38.06 -31.39 10.69
N GLN A 698 -38.71 -30.48 9.94
CA GLN A 698 -38.93 -30.62 8.49
C GLN A 698 -37.97 -29.79 7.63
N ALA A 699 -37.27 -28.83 8.23
CA ALA A 699 -36.31 -27.95 7.57
C ALA A 699 -34.88 -28.49 7.70
#